data_AF-A0A7V7ZDC7-F1
#
_entry.id   AF-A0A7V7ZDC7-F1
#
_cell.length_a   1.000
_cell.length_b   1.000
_cell.length_c   1.000
_cell.angle_alpha   90.00
_cell.angle_beta   90.00
_cell.angle_gamma   90.00
#
_symmetry.space_group_name_H-M   'P 1'
#
loop_
_entity.id
_entity.type
_entity.pdbx_description
1 polymer ?
#
loop_
_entity_poly.entity_id
_entity_poly.type
_entity_poly.pdbx_seq_one_letter_code
_entity_poly.pdbx_strand_id
1 'polypeptide(L)'
;MHATDQAASPSGDAQQPTQQEIDHIVQLHENGEHAQMESASQALVALYPQSAVAWSVLGMALQIAGKDAVPALQEAAALAPSDAEAQVRLGCAQMDNGQPEQAMACFMRALELAPAYAEALSRLGDALQAQGHLKEAAECYRGALEIDPSLLMALAGKGDMQQAQGQYQAAQASYQQALALAPDAAELHCKLGDVHVALNRPEPAMRSYAAALQSEPGNAMAHGGMGNVLFRLDRNAEAVLSYRKATAQPNAIAAHFHGLGRSLHATGETAEAENAYRQAIAMDSTVAAPMLHYADLLRETRRQGQAIAIYQAALLLEPKNIEALNNMGIAQEDDGQFEQALASFRKVLELAPDNPVTHNNIAAILNTMGQSKAALDSCRLAVKLGPKSASAHVNLGVCLTQMGRLDEAVKAFEKAVRFEPQNRRAHVNLSSTLAQLGRIDQAISSSRAAIKINPDWEELHSNLLFYLTHSQDVDAKALFAEHMRYAAHFETPHLANWPAHSNTREPERRLRIGFVSADLYKHAVANFITPVLEHLAQSPRLEIFAYANSFHDDVVSRHLHGLVSVWRQVEKLTHAELTQLITSDAIDILIDLSGHTGFNRLPVFARKPAPLQVSWIGYPGTTGLQAMDYFLADRYYSPPGVFDSQFSEKLVRLPASAVFLPSPDAPNVNPAPAISNGYITFGSFNRASKLSLDVIERWSALLRAVPDAKMVLGGMPNHQTSDRFRAWFKREGIAANRLTFFTFTNSQDYLALHHLVDVCLDTFPYNGGTTTLHALWMGVPTLTMMGPTLPGRVGAAICHHVGLAEFIADDKEDFITKGKQIAGDIVAIADLRTELRDRLKHSAACQPAVIAAGLESAMRVIWRNWCAGYPAKAFNVAKPGNIGCE
;
A
#
# COMPACT_ATOMS: atom_id res chain seq x y z
N MET A 1 49.31 83.04 -48.87
CA MET A 1 47.97 83.49 -48.44
C MET A 1 47.55 82.59 -47.30
N HIS A 2 47.97 82.95 -46.09
CA HIS A 2 47.14 83.54 -45.02
C HIS A 2 46.43 82.41 -44.23
N ALA A 3 46.67 82.19 -42.94
CA ALA A 3 47.49 82.90 -41.97
C ALA A 3 47.99 81.93 -40.88
N THR A 4 49.16 82.29 -40.36
CA THR A 4 49.89 81.76 -39.21
C THR A 4 49.17 82.00 -37.88
N ASP A 5 49.28 81.05 -36.96
CA ASP A 5 49.55 81.26 -35.51
C ASP A 5 49.93 79.90 -34.90
N GLN A 6 51.22 79.55 -34.86
CA GLN A 6 52.10 79.67 -33.69
C GLN A 6 51.52 79.12 -32.38
N ALA A 7 51.90 77.85 -32.13
CA ALA A 7 52.42 77.33 -30.88
C ALA A 7 52.15 78.15 -29.60
N ALA A 8 51.25 77.63 -28.78
CA ALA A 8 51.30 77.79 -27.34
C ALA A 8 51.30 76.38 -26.72
N SER A 9 52.49 75.84 -26.49
CA SER A 9 52.72 74.73 -25.56
C SER A 9 52.43 75.20 -24.13
N PRO A 10 51.54 74.53 -23.37
CA PRO A 10 51.65 74.48 -21.93
C PRO A 10 52.53 73.27 -21.61
N SER A 11 53.83 73.52 -21.50
CA SER A 11 54.76 72.64 -20.81
C SER A 11 54.37 72.56 -19.33
N GLY A 12 53.65 71.50 -18.99
CA GLY A 12 53.65 70.89 -17.68
C GLY A 12 53.59 69.40 -17.92
N ASP A 13 54.75 68.74 -17.98
CA ASP A 13 54.82 67.28 -18.06
C ASP A 13 53.98 66.73 -16.90
N ALA A 14 52.79 66.20 -17.20
CA ALA A 14 52.02 65.45 -16.22
C ALA A 14 52.94 64.29 -15.80
N GLN A 15 53.38 64.33 -14.55
CA GLN A 15 54.22 63.30 -13.98
C GLN A 15 53.53 61.96 -14.22
N GLN A 16 54.14 61.11 -15.05
CA GLN A 16 53.70 59.75 -15.28
C GLN A 16 54.42 58.83 -14.29
N PRO A 17 53.77 57.76 -13.83
CA PRO A 17 54.45 56.65 -13.17
C PRO A 17 55.67 56.21 -13.97
N THR A 18 56.79 56.00 -13.28
CA THR A 18 57.96 55.38 -13.89
C THR A 18 57.68 53.91 -14.21
N GLN A 19 58.37 53.36 -15.21
CA GLN A 19 58.21 51.94 -15.57
C GLN A 19 58.51 51.02 -14.37
N GLN A 20 59.47 51.38 -13.51
CA GLN A 20 59.79 50.61 -12.30
C GLN A 20 58.63 50.56 -11.30
N GLU A 21 57.85 51.64 -11.17
CA GLU A 21 56.69 51.69 -10.28
C GLU A 21 55.53 50.85 -10.83
N ILE A 22 55.35 50.83 -12.15
CA ILE A 22 54.37 49.96 -12.81
C ILE A 22 54.78 48.49 -12.70
N ASP A 23 56.05 48.18 -13.00
CA ASP A 23 56.60 46.83 -12.92
C ASP A 23 56.50 46.25 -11.50
N HIS A 24 56.65 47.09 -10.47
CA HIS A 24 56.44 46.68 -9.08
C HIS A 24 55.00 46.21 -8.85
N ILE A 25 53.99 46.93 -9.36
CA ILE A 25 52.58 46.52 -9.21
C ILE A 25 52.27 45.27 -10.02
N VAL A 26 52.84 45.13 -11.22
CA VAL A 26 52.74 43.90 -12.03
C VAL A 26 53.35 42.72 -11.27
N GLN A 27 54.51 42.90 -10.63
CA GLN A 27 55.14 41.85 -9.83
C GLN A 27 54.29 41.44 -8.62
N LEU A 28 53.62 42.39 -7.95
CA LEU A 28 52.67 42.10 -6.88
C LEU A 28 51.46 41.30 -7.38
N HIS A 29 51.00 41.59 -8.60
CA HIS A 29 49.94 40.82 -9.26
C HIS A 29 50.38 39.38 -9.58
N GLU A 30 51.54 39.22 -10.19
CA GLU A 30 52.12 37.90 -10.53
C GLU A 30 52.38 37.02 -9.30
N ASN A 31 52.75 37.63 -8.16
CA ASN A 31 52.96 36.93 -6.89
C ASN A 31 51.65 36.64 -6.13
N GLY A 32 50.49 37.12 -6.60
CA GLY A 32 49.20 36.96 -5.92
C GLY A 32 49.04 37.81 -4.65
N GLU A 33 49.85 38.85 -4.48
CA GLU A 33 49.87 39.72 -3.29
C GLU A 33 48.82 40.83 -3.38
N HIS A 34 47.54 40.47 -3.56
CA HIS A 34 46.45 41.38 -3.94
C HIS A 34 46.23 42.56 -2.98
N ALA A 35 46.39 42.37 -1.67
CA ALA A 35 46.24 43.44 -0.69
C ALA A 35 47.38 44.48 -0.77
N GLN A 36 48.59 44.02 -1.10
CA GLN A 36 49.75 44.88 -1.30
C GLN A 36 49.67 45.58 -2.66
N MET A 37 49.17 44.87 -3.68
CA MET A 37 48.86 45.43 -5.01
C MET A 37 47.87 46.60 -4.90
N GLU A 38 46.78 46.44 -4.13
CA GLU A 38 45.81 47.51 -3.88
C GLU A 38 46.47 48.71 -3.19
N SER A 39 47.22 48.46 -2.10
CA SER A 39 47.89 49.51 -1.32
C SER A 39 48.92 50.29 -2.16
N ALA A 40 49.71 49.58 -2.98
CA ALA A 40 50.69 50.17 -3.90
C ALA A 40 50.00 50.97 -5.02
N SER A 41 48.88 50.48 -5.55
CA SER A 41 48.11 51.18 -6.58
C SER A 41 47.45 52.46 -6.04
N GLN A 42 46.95 52.45 -4.80
CA GLN A 42 46.42 53.65 -4.14
C GLN A 42 47.51 54.70 -3.91
N ALA A 43 48.70 54.27 -3.46
CA ALA A 43 49.85 55.16 -3.30
C ALA A 43 50.29 55.75 -4.66
N LEU A 44 50.24 54.96 -5.73
CA LEU A 44 50.55 55.41 -7.08
C LEU A 44 49.58 56.48 -7.57
N VAL A 45 48.27 56.30 -7.35
CA VAL A 45 47.26 57.32 -7.68
C VAL A 45 47.45 58.60 -6.86
N ALA A 46 47.85 58.50 -5.59
CA ALA A 46 48.13 59.67 -4.76
C ALA A 46 49.34 60.48 -5.25
N LEU A 47 50.36 59.81 -5.80
CA LEU A 47 51.54 60.44 -6.40
C LEU A 47 51.26 60.99 -7.81
N TYR A 48 50.40 60.32 -8.57
CA TYR A 48 50.12 60.62 -9.97
C TYR A 48 48.61 60.75 -10.26
N PRO A 49 47.90 61.71 -9.64
CA PRO A 49 46.43 61.79 -9.74
C PRO A 49 45.90 62.15 -11.13
N GLN A 50 46.76 62.64 -12.03
CA GLN A 50 46.43 62.96 -13.42
C GLN A 50 46.89 61.88 -14.41
N SER A 51 47.37 60.73 -13.93
CA SER A 51 47.77 59.60 -14.78
C SER A 51 46.64 58.60 -14.95
N ALA A 52 46.14 58.46 -16.17
CA ALA A 52 45.15 57.44 -16.52
C ALA A 52 45.64 56.01 -16.21
N VAL A 53 46.95 55.76 -16.37
CA VAL A 53 47.56 54.45 -16.08
C VAL A 53 47.52 54.14 -14.59
N ALA A 54 47.80 55.12 -13.71
CA ALA A 54 47.72 54.92 -12.26
C ALA A 54 46.29 54.56 -11.82
N TRP A 55 45.29 55.26 -12.34
CA TRP A 55 43.88 54.98 -12.07
C TRP A 55 43.42 53.63 -12.64
N SER A 56 43.89 53.26 -13.84
CA SER A 56 43.58 51.96 -14.46
C SER A 56 44.14 50.79 -13.64
N VAL A 57 45.36 50.92 -13.13
CA VAL A 57 46.00 49.92 -12.27
C VAL A 57 45.30 49.78 -10.93
N LEU A 58 44.87 50.90 -10.31
CA LEU A 58 44.04 50.86 -9.11
C LEU A 58 42.69 50.18 -9.37
N GLY A 59 42.04 50.48 -10.50
CA GLY A 59 40.81 49.83 -10.92
C GLY A 59 40.94 48.31 -11.02
N MET A 60 41.99 47.82 -11.69
CA MET A 60 42.28 46.39 -11.77
C MET A 60 42.51 45.77 -10.39
N ALA A 61 43.28 46.42 -9.51
CA ALA A 61 43.52 45.93 -8.15
C ALA A 61 42.22 45.83 -7.34
N LEU A 62 41.30 46.80 -7.49
CA LEU A 62 40.00 46.78 -6.85
C LEU A 62 39.10 45.65 -7.39
N GLN A 63 39.09 45.42 -8.71
CA GLN A 63 38.34 44.30 -9.31
C GLN A 63 38.85 42.95 -8.79
N ILE A 64 40.18 42.75 -8.75
CA ILE A 64 40.79 41.52 -8.22
C ILE A 64 40.44 41.33 -6.74
N ALA A 65 40.35 42.42 -5.96
CA ALA A 65 39.94 42.38 -4.56
C ALA A 65 38.41 42.21 -4.36
N GLY A 66 37.62 42.13 -5.44
CA GLY A 66 36.16 42.06 -5.38
C GLY A 66 35.49 43.33 -4.83
N LYS A 67 36.15 44.48 -4.97
CA LYS A 67 35.67 45.79 -4.54
C LYS A 67 35.15 46.59 -5.73
N ASP A 68 34.35 47.62 -5.44
CA ASP A 68 33.84 48.52 -6.48
C ASP A 68 34.99 49.30 -7.15
N ALA A 69 35.32 48.89 -8.37
CA ALA A 69 36.36 49.49 -9.20
C ALA A 69 35.83 50.57 -10.13
N VAL A 70 34.51 50.74 -10.22
CA VAL A 70 33.86 51.67 -11.16
C VAL A 70 34.40 53.10 -10.98
N PRO A 71 34.51 53.68 -9.76
CA PRO A 71 35.01 55.04 -9.61
C PRO A 71 36.44 55.24 -10.14
N ALA A 72 37.33 54.29 -9.87
CA ALA A 72 38.73 54.38 -10.31
C ALA A 72 38.85 54.24 -11.84
N LEU A 73 38.07 53.34 -12.44
CA LEU A 73 38.08 53.12 -13.89
C LEU A 73 37.33 54.21 -14.66
N GLN A 74 36.34 54.87 -14.04
CA GLN A 74 35.71 56.07 -14.59
C GLN A 74 36.71 57.22 -14.71
N GLU A 75 37.50 57.47 -13.66
CA GLU A 75 38.58 58.48 -13.70
C GLU A 75 39.66 58.12 -14.72
N ALA A 76 40.06 56.84 -14.82
CA ALA A 76 40.99 56.38 -15.83
C ALA A 76 40.48 56.66 -17.26
N ALA A 77 39.22 56.34 -17.54
CA ALA A 77 38.57 56.57 -18.82
C ALA A 77 38.35 58.06 -19.14
N ALA A 78 38.15 58.90 -18.11
CA ALA A 78 38.02 60.35 -18.27
C ALA A 78 39.37 61.04 -18.60
N LEU A 79 40.46 60.57 -17.99
CA LEU A 79 41.83 61.07 -18.24
C LEU A 79 42.40 60.58 -19.58
N ALA A 80 41.90 59.46 -20.11
CA ALA A 80 42.27 58.92 -21.43
C ALA A 80 41.04 58.60 -22.30
N PRO A 81 40.30 59.62 -22.78
CA PRO A 81 39.02 59.43 -23.47
C PRO A 81 39.12 58.79 -24.87
N SER A 82 40.33 58.66 -25.41
CA SER A 82 40.62 57.98 -26.67
C SER A 82 41.16 56.55 -26.50
N ASP A 83 41.27 56.07 -25.25
CA ASP A 83 41.75 54.72 -24.96
C ASP A 83 40.58 53.73 -24.92
N ALA A 84 40.50 52.87 -25.94
CA ALA A 84 39.48 51.82 -26.02
C ALA A 84 39.60 50.78 -24.89
N GLU A 85 40.82 50.51 -24.40
CA GLU A 85 41.07 49.55 -23.33
C GLU A 85 40.52 50.06 -21.99
N ALA A 86 40.69 51.35 -21.70
CA ALA A 86 40.12 51.98 -20.52
C ALA A 86 38.58 51.88 -20.50
N GLN A 87 37.94 52.01 -21.67
CA GLN A 87 36.48 51.87 -21.82
C GLN A 87 36.02 50.41 -21.62
N VAL A 88 36.75 49.42 -22.14
CA VAL A 88 36.45 47.99 -21.90
C VAL A 88 36.57 47.66 -20.41
N ARG A 89 37.63 48.10 -19.74
CA ARG A 89 37.82 47.84 -18.29
C ARG A 89 36.70 48.43 -17.45
N LEU A 90 36.30 49.68 -17.75
CA LEU A 90 35.15 50.31 -17.10
C LEU A 90 33.86 49.52 -17.33
N GLY A 91 33.62 49.07 -18.57
CA GLY A 91 32.46 48.25 -18.89
C GLY A 91 32.44 46.91 -18.14
N CYS A 92 33.59 46.24 -18.02
CA CYS A 92 33.72 45.02 -17.22
C CYS A 92 33.39 45.27 -15.74
N ALA A 93 33.91 46.35 -15.14
CA ALA A 93 33.59 46.69 -13.76
C ALA A 93 32.10 47.01 -13.55
N GLN A 94 31.43 47.60 -14.54
CA GLN A 94 29.99 47.82 -14.51
C GLN A 94 29.20 46.51 -14.64
N MET A 95 29.66 45.54 -15.42
CA MET A 95 29.09 44.19 -15.44
C MET A 95 29.21 43.51 -14.08
N ASP A 96 30.39 43.58 -13.44
CA ASP A 96 30.64 43.03 -12.10
C ASP A 96 29.70 43.63 -11.04
N ASN A 97 29.30 44.89 -11.23
CA ASN A 97 28.37 45.61 -10.34
C ASN A 97 26.88 45.46 -10.75
N GLY A 98 26.56 44.58 -11.70
CA GLY A 98 25.19 44.32 -12.14
C GLY A 98 24.54 45.47 -12.93
N GLN A 99 25.34 46.27 -13.64
CA GLN A 99 24.91 47.43 -14.43
C GLN A 99 25.13 47.20 -15.94
N PRO A 100 24.43 46.23 -16.57
CA PRO A 100 24.71 45.83 -17.96
C PRO A 100 24.40 46.93 -18.98
N GLU A 101 23.44 47.84 -18.69
CA GLU A 101 23.11 48.96 -19.58
C GLU A 101 24.26 49.97 -19.67
N GLN A 102 24.90 50.27 -18.53
CA GLN A 102 26.04 51.16 -18.48
C GLN A 102 27.26 50.50 -19.12
N ALA A 103 27.46 49.21 -18.87
CA ALA A 103 28.52 48.42 -19.48
C ALA A 103 28.42 48.41 -21.01
N MET A 104 27.20 48.22 -21.55
CA MET A 104 26.97 48.30 -23.00
C MET A 104 27.43 49.63 -23.59
N ALA A 105 27.13 50.76 -22.93
CA ALA A 105 27.56 52.08 -23.41
C ALA A 105 29.09 52.19 -23.46
N CYS A 106 29.79 51.65 -22.46
CA CYS A 106 31.25 51.61 -22.42
C CYS A 106 31.83 50.72 -23.54
N PHE A 107 31.27 49.52 -23.75
CA PHE A 107 31.73 48.63 -24.84
C PHE A 107 31.44 49.20 -26.23
N MET A 108 30.28 49.82 -26.44
CA MET A 108 29.99 50.55 -27.68
C MET A 108 30.98 51.68 -27.92
N ARG A 109 31.32 52.45 -26.87
CA ARG A 109 32.32 53.51 -26.96
C ARG A 109 33.72 52.97 -27.29
N ALA A 110 34.11 51.83 -26.70
CA ALA A 110 35.35 51.16 -27.06
C ALA A 110 35.38 50.74 -28.55
N LEU A 111 34.25 50.29 -29.09
CA LEU A 111 34.11 49.89 -30.49
C LEU A 111 34.05 51.07 -31.47
N GLU A 112 33.57 52.24 -31.04
CA GLU A 112 33.70 53.48 -31.82
C GLU A 112 35.17 53.91 -31.96
N LEU A 113 35.96 53.73 -30.90
CA LEU A 113 37.38 54.07 -30.87
C LEU A 113 38.23 53.02 -31.62
N ALA A 114 37.88 51.74 -31.50
CA ALA A 114 38.55 50.61 -32.13
C ALA A 114 37.52 49.60 -32.71
N PRO A 115 37.08 49.78 -33.97
CA PRO A 115 36.03 48.92 -34.57
C PRO A 115 36.42 47.45 -34.74
N ALA A 116 37.72 47.13 -34.78
CA ALA A 116 38.23 45.77 -34.89
C ALA A 116 38.68 45.20 -33.53
N TYR A 117 38.00 45.57 -32.44
CA TYR A 117 38.32 45.09 -31.09
C TYR A 117 37.46 43.87 -30.71
N ALA A 118 37.99 42.67 -30.93
CA ALA A 118 37.29 41.40 -30.72
C ALA A 118 36.79 41.20 -29.27
N GLU A 119 37.61 41.53 -28.27
CA GLU A 119 37.21 41.41 -26.86
C GLU A 119 36.04 42.34 -26.53
N ALA A 120 36.10 43.62 -26.94
CA ALA A 120 35.01 44.56 -26.73
C ALA A 120 33.69 44.10 -27.38
N LEU A 121 33.74 43.48 -28.56
CA LEU A 121 32.57 42.86 -29.20
C LEU A 121 32.02 41.68 -28.38
N SER A 122 32.89 40.80 -27.87
CA SER A 122 32.44 39.69 -27.03
C SER A 122 31.81 40.18 -25.73
N ARG A 123 32.41 41.18 -25.07
CA ARG A 123 31.88 41.78 -23.84
C ARG A 123 30.56 42.52 -24.05
N LEU A 124 30.38 43.17 -25.20
CA LEU A 124 29.08 43.72 -25.61
C LEU A 124 28.04 42.60 -25.77
N GLY A 125 28.45 41.45 -26.32
CA GLY A 125 27.62 40.23 -26.39
C GLY A 125 27.15 39.75 -25.01
N ASP A 126 28.06 39.68 -24.03
CA ASP A 126 27.75 39.28 -22.65
C ASP A 126 26.70 40.23 -22.03
N ALA A 127 26.87 41.54 -22.23
CA ALA A 127 25.97 42.55 -21.68
C ALA A 127 24.58 42.54 -22.35
N LEU A 128 24.52 42.31 -23.67
CA LEU A 128 23.26 42.13 -24.42
C LEU A 128 22.53 40.85 -23.99
N GLN A 129 23.27 39.77 -23.76
CA GLN A 129 22.73 38.50 -23.25
C GLN A 129 22.12 38.69 -21.86
N ALA A 130 22.80 39.41 -20.96
CA ALA A 130 22.29 39.72 -19.61
C ALA A 130 20.96 40.51 -19.65
N GLN A 131 20.72 41.28 -20.72
CA GLN A 131 19.47 42.02 -20.94
C GLN A 131 18.43 41.26 -21.79
N GLY A 132 18.73 40.03 -22.21
CA GLY A 132 17.81 39.19 -23.00
C GLY A 132 17.79 39.48 -24.51
N HIS A 133 18.70 40.32 -25.01
CA HIS A 133 18.88 40.62 -26.43
C HIS A 133 19.68 39.53 -27.14
N LEU A 134 19.12 38.32 -27.21
CA LEU A 134 19.83 37.11 -27.64
C LEU A 134 20.27 37.12 -29.12
N LYS A 135 19.57 37.86 -29.99
CA LYS A 135 19.93 37.93 -31.42
C LYS A 135 21.14 38.83 -31.62
N GLU A 136 21.09 40.01 -31.02
CA GLU A 136 22.15 41.00 -31.04
C GLU A 136 23.42 40.46 -30.36
N ALA A 137 23.28 39.73 -29.25
CA ALA A 137 24.39 39.04 -28.60
C ALA A 137 25.07 38.02 -29.52
N ALA A 138 24.28 37.20 -30.23
CA ALA A 138 24.81 36.23 -31.19
C ALA A 138 25.56 36.89 -32.37
N GLU A 139 25.09 38.05 -32.83
CA GLU A 139 25.79 38.84 -33.85
C GLU A 139 27.12 39.39 -33.33
N CYS A 140 27.16 39.85 -32.09
CA CYS A 140 28.38 40.34 -31.44
C CYS A 140 29.43 39.23 -31.29
N TYR A 141 29.06 38.04 -30.81
CA TYR A 141 29.99 36.91 -30.73
C TYR A 141 30.47 36.45 -32.10
N ARG A 142 29.61 36.48 -33.13
CA ARG A 142 30.02 36.16 -34.52
C ARG A 142 31.03 37.18 -35.03
N GLY A 143 30.77 38.48 -34.84
CA GLY A 143 31.69 39.55 -35.23
C GLY A 143 33.04 39.46 -34.51
N ALA A 144 33.03 39.15 -33.21
CA ALA A 144 34.24 38.92 -32.44
C ALA A 144 35.08 37.76 -33.03
N LEU A 145 34.43 36.65 -33.40
CA LEU A 145 35.08 35.48 -34.00
C LEU A 145 35.53 35.67 -35.45
N GLU A 146 34.97 36.64 -36.17
CA GLU A 146 35.46 37.06 -37.49
C GLU A 146 36.80 37.82 -37.39
N ILE A 147 37.03 38.51 -36.27
CA ILE A 147 38.27 39.22 -35.99
C ILE A 147 39.30 38.29 -35.33
N ASP A 148 38.91 37.54 -34.32
CA ASP A 148 39.74 36.53 -33.65
C ASP A 148 38.98 35.20 -33.50
N PRO A 149 39.21 34.23 -34.40
CA PRO A 149 38.58 32.91 -34.34
C PRO A 149 38.95 32.08 -33.10
N SER A 150 40.00 32.47 -32.36
CA SER A 150 40.49 31.77 -31.17
C SER A 150 40.07 32.44 -29.86
N LEU A 151 39.16 33.41 -29.90
CA LEU A 151 38.67 34.08 -28.70
C LEU A 151 37.74 33.17 -27.89
N LEU A 152 38.26 32.62 -26.79
CA LEU A 152 37.59 31.64 -25.93
C LEU A 152 36.21 32.10 -25.46
N MET A 153 36.11 33.33 -24.94
CA MET A 153 34.85 33.90 -24.43
C MET A 153 33.78 34.01 -25.52
N ALA A 154 34.16 34.37 -26.75
CA ALA A 154 33.21 34.48 -27.86
C ALA A 154 32.77 33.10 -28.37
N LEU A 155 33.63 32.08 -28.33
CA LEU A 155 33.25 30.69 -28.63
C LEU A 155 32.27 30.13 -27.57
N ALA A 156 32.53 30.41 -26.29
CA ALA A 156 31.65 30.02 -25.19
C ALA A 156 30.28 30.73 -25.29
N GLY A 157 30.27 32.05 -25.45
CA GLY A 157 29.04 32.84 -25.60
C GLY A 157 28.24 32.46 -26.85
N LYS A 158 28.90 32.15 -27.97
CA LYS A 158 28.24 31.57 -29.16
C LYS A 158 27.59 30.22 -28.85
N GLY A 159 28.26 29.36 -28.10
CA GLY A 159 27.70 28.08 -27.64
C GLY A 159 26.45 28.28 -26.78
N ASP A 160 26.50 29.21 -25.83
CA ASP A 160 25.38 29.56 -24.96
C ASP A 160 24.16 30.03 -25.77
N MET A 161 24.37 30.90 -26.77
CA MET A 161 23.30 31.38 -27.66
C MET A 161 22.70 30.25 -28.49
N GLN A 162 23.53 29.37 -29.03
CA GLN A 162 23.06 28.21 -29.80
C GLN A 162 22.25 27.25 -28.92
N GLN A 163 22.68 27.01 -27.69
CA GLN A 163 21.96 26.19 -26.72
C GLN A 163 20.61 26.81 -26.36
N ALA A 164 20.56 28.12 -26.08
CA ALA A 164 19.32 28.84 -25.79
C ALA A 164 18.33 28.81 -26.98
N GLN A 165 18.84 28.75 -28.21
CA GLN A 165 18.04 28.62 -29.44
C GLN A 165 17.67 27.15 -29.77
N GLY A 166 18.07 26.18 -28.95
CA GLY A 166 17.82 24.75 -29.18
C GLY A 166 18.69 24.11 -30.27
N GLN A 167 19.73 24.80 -30.74
CA GLN A 167 20.67 24.32 -31.76
C GLN A 167 21.79 23.48 -31.13
N TYR A 168 21.42 22.38 -30.46
CA TYR A 168 22.33 21.61 -29.60
C TYR A 168 23.56 21.03 -30.33
N GLN A 169 23.44 20.63 -31.59
CA GLN A 169 24.60 20.15 -32.37
C GLN A 169 25.60 21.28 -32.68
N ALA A 170 25.11 22.49 -32.94
CA ALA A 170 25.95 23.65 -33.17
C ALA A 170 26.63 24.09 -31.87
N ALA A 171 25.86 24.13 -30.77
CA ALA A 171 26.38 24.42 -29.42
C ALA A 171 27.49 23.43 -29.02
N GLN A 172 27.27 22.13 -29.29
CA GLN A 172 28.28 21.10 -29.06
C GLN A 172 29.60 21.42 -29.78
N ALA A 173 29.53 21.82 -31.06
CA ALA A 173 30.72 22.15 -31.84
C ALA A 173 31.43 23.41 -31.29
N SER A 174 30.67 24.44 -30.92
CA SER A 174 31.23 25.68 -30.34
C SER A 174 31.91 25.43 -28.98
N TYR A 175 31.29 24.65 -28.09
CA TYR A 175 31.94 24.28 -26.82
C TYR A 175 33.16 23.37 -27.00
N GLN A 176 33.15 22.46 -27.98
CA GLN A 176 34.32 21.64 -28.28
C GLN A 176 35.48 22.48 -28.82
N GLN A 177 35.20 23.52 -29.61
CA GLN A 177 36.21 24.49 -30.04
C GLN A 177 36.75 25.30 -28.86
N ALA A 178 35.87 25.76 -27.96
CA ALA A 178 36.28 26.45 -26.74
C ALA A 178 37.16 25.55 -25.84
N LEU A 179 36.78 24.28 -25.66
CA LEU A 179 37.55 23.30 -24.89
C LEU A 179 38.88 22.91 -25.55
N ALA A 180 39.03 23.06 -26.87
CA ALA A 180 40.32 22.86 -27.52
C ALA A 180 41.34 23.94 -27.12
N LEU A 181 40.86 25.12 -26.71
CA LEU A 181 41.69 26.23 -26.22
C LEU A 181 41.87 26.19 -24.70
N ALA A 182 40.85 25.73 -23.96
CA ALA A 182 40.89 25.58 -22.51
C ALA A 182 40.40 24.17 -22.08
N PRO A 183 41.26 23.13 -22.17
CA PRO A 183 40.86 21.75 -21.92
C PRO A 183 40.35 21.47 -20.50
N ASP A 184 40.80 22.26 -19.53
CA ASP A 184 40.50 22.05 -18.10
C ASP A 184 39.35 22.93 -17.58
N ALA A 185 38.66 23.68 -18.45
CA ALA A 185 37.57 24.58 -18.07
C ALA A 185 36.32 23.81 -17.62
N ALA A 186 36.12 23.68 -16.30
CA ALA A 186 35.02 22.92 -15.71
C ALA A 186 33.64 23.41 -16.15
N GLU A 187 33.44 24.73 -16.24
CA GLU A 187 32.17 25.32 -16.70
C GLU A 187 31.81 24.89 -18.14
N LEU A 188 32.78 24.88 -19.06
CA LEU A 188 32.57 24.45 -20.44
C LEU A 188 32.25 22.96 -20.54
N HIS A 189 32.90 22.14 -19.70
CA HIS A 189 32.58 20.72 -19.59
C HIS A 189 31.15 20.49 -19.03
N CYS A 190 30.71 21.27 -18.04
CA CYS A 190 29.33 21.24 -17.56
C CYS A 190 28.32 21.60 -18.67
N LYS A 191 28.55 22.72 -19.38
CA LYS A 191 27.71 23.17 -20.50
C LYS A 191 27.63 22.12 -21.62
N LEU A 192 28.77 21.50 -21.96
CA LEU A 192 28.82 20.40 -22.93
C LEU A 192 28.05 19.16 -22.43
N GLY A 193 28.13 18.87 -21.13
CA GLY A 193 27.35 17.83 -20.47
C GLY A 193 25.84 18.06 -20.65
N ASP A 194 25.36 19.28 -20.37
CA ASP A 194 23.95 19.66 -20.52
C ASP A 194 23.48 19.54 -21.98
N VAL A 195 24.31 19.95 -22.94
CA VAL A 195 24.04 19.75 -24.38
C VAL A 195 23.93 18.26 -24.72
N HIS A 196 24.79 17.41 -24.18
CA HIS A 196 24.70 15.96 -24.37
C HIS A 196 23.43 15.36 -23.73
N VAL A 197 22.98 15.88 -22.59
CA VAL A 197 21.69 15.51 -21.98
C VAL A 197 20.53 15.88 -22.91
N ALA A 198 20.53 17.09 -23.47
CA ALA A 198 19.50 17.55 -24.42
C ALA A 198 19.49 16.72 -25.71
N LEU A 199 20.66 16.26 -26.17
CA LEU A 199 20.81 15.34 -27.31
C LEU A 199 20.49 13.88 -27.00
N ASN A 200 20.06 13.56 -25.76
CA ASN A 200 19.82 12.19 -25.27
C ASN A 200 21.04 11.26 -25.42
N ARG A 201 22.23 11.79 -25.10
CA ARG A 201 23.52 11.07 -25.17
C ARG A 201 24.12 10.93 -23.76
N PRO A 202 23.68 9.93 -22.97
CA PRO A 202 24.04 9.82 -21.56
C PRO A 202 25.53 9.56 -21.33
N GLU A 203 26.17 8.68 -22.13
CA GLU A 203 27.60 8.39 -21.97
C GLU A 203 28.52 9.59 -22.26
N PRO A 204 28.33 10.35 -23.37
CA PRO A 204 29.03 11.62 -23.54
C PRO A 204 28.76 12.62 -22.42
N ALA A 205 27.51 12.76 -21.95
CA ALA A 205 27.18 13.69 -20.86
C ALA A 205 27.95 13.35 -19.58
N MET A 206 27.96 12.07 -19.19
CA MET A 206 28.72 11.61 -18.01
C MET A 206 30.22 11.87 -18.18
N ARG A 207 30.79 11.68 -19.37
CA ARG A 207 32.21 11.99 -19.62
C ARG A 207 32.51 13.47 -19.47
N SER A 208 31.65 14.34 -19.98
CA SER A 208 31.81 15.80 -19.82
C SER A 208 31.72 16.22 -18.35
N TYR A 209 30.70 15.78 -17.61
CA TYR A 209 30.63 16.08 -16.16
C TYR A 209 31.81 15.49 -15.38
N ALA A 210 32.29 14.29 -15.74
CA ALA A 210 33.48 13.71 -15.12
C ALA A 210 34.74 14.53 -15.39
N ALA A 211 34.90 15.08 -16.60
CA ALA A 211 35.99 16.00 -16.93
C ALA A 211 35.88 17.31 -16.12
N ALA A 212 34.68 17.88 -15.98
CA ALA A 212 34.46 19.04 -15.10
C ALA A 212 34.90 18.75 -13.65
N LEU A 213 34.57 17.57 -13.14
CA LEU A 213 34.91 17.14 -11.78
C LEU A 213 36.38 16.76 -11.58
N GLN A 214 37.12 16.47 -12.66
CA GLN A 214 38.58 16.28 -12.59
C GLN A 214 39.28 17.61 -12.34
N SER A 215 38.84 18.67 -13.01
CA SER A 215 39.36 20.02 -12.80
C SER A 215 38.88 20.64 -11.49
N GLU A 216 37.58 20.50 -11.19
CA GLU A 216 36.94 21.11 -10.04
C GLU A 216 36.10 20.08 -9.27
N PRO A 217 36.70 19.33 -8.33
CA PRO A 217 36.00 18.28 -7.59
C PRO A 217 34.78 18.75 -6.79
N GLY A 218 34.74 20.03 -6.43
CA GLY A 218 33.64 20.69 -5.69
C GLY A 218 32.54 21.28 -6.57
N ASN A 219 32.55 21.06 -7.89
CA ASN A 219 31.56 21.67 -8.77
C ASN A 219 30.15 21.07 -8.56
N ALA A 220 29.27 21.82 -7.88
CA ALA A 220 27.92 21.36 -7.55
C ALA A 220 27.06 21.06 -8.80
N MET A 221 27.21 21.87 -9.86
CA MET A 221 26.46 21.71 -11.10
C MET A 221 26.88 20.43 -11.84
N ALA A 222 28.17 20.10 -11.87
CA ALA A 222 28.67 18.85 -12.44
C ALA A 222 28.15 17.63 -11.68
N HIS A 223 28.19 17.65 -10.34
CA HIS A 223 27.62 16.58 -9.50
C HIS A 223 26.11 16.44 -9.68
N GLY A 224 25.37 17.56 -9.74
CA GLY A 224 23.92 17.58 -9.98
C GLY A 224 23.55 17.08 -11.38
N GLY A 225 24.28 17.51 -12.41
CA GLY A 225 24.13 17.05 -13.79
C GLY A 225 24.42 15.55 -13.94
N MET A 226 25.51 15.07 -13.32
CA MET A 226 25.82 13.63 -13.23
C MET A 226 24.69 12.86 -12.56
N GLY A 227 24.17 13.35 -11.43
CA GLY A 227 23.02 12.77 -10.72
C GLY A 227 21.78 12.67 -11.61
N ASN A 228 21.47 13.71 -12.39
CA ASN A 228 20.34 13.71 -13.32
C ASN A 228 20.46 12.61 -14.39
N VAL A 229 21.66 12.40 -14.94
CA VAL A 229 21.90 11.36 -15.95
C VAL A 229 21.80 9.97 -15.33
N LEU A 230 22.41 9.75 -14.17
CA LEU A 230 22.36 8.47 -13.47
C LEU A 230 20.94 8.07 -13.08
N PHE A 231 20.13 9.02 -12.60
CA PHE A 231 18.72 8.80 -12.29
C PHE A 231 17.92 8.37 -13.53
N ARG A 232 18.14 9.03 -14.68
CA ARG A 232 17.49 8.66 -15.96
C ARG A 232 17.89 7.26 -16.45
N LEU A 233 19.06 6.77 -16.07
CA LEU A 233 19.54 5.41 -16.36
C LEU A 233 19.11 4.38 -15.31
N ASP A 234 18.24 4.75 -14.35
CA ASP A 234 17.80 3.93 -13.22
C ASP A 234 18.95 3.47 -12.29
N ARG A 235 20.10 4.18 -12.33
CA ARG A 235 21.25 3.96 -11.45
C ARG A 235 21.10 4.77 -10.16
N ASN A 236 19.98 4.56 -9.46
CA ASN A 236 19.53 5.44 -8.38
C ASN A 236 20.50 5.53 -7.20
N ALA A 237 21.17 4.43 -6.83
CA ALA A 237 22.17 4.44 -5.76
C ALA A 237 23.38 5.33 -6.09
N GLU A 238 23.83 5.35 -7.35
CA GLU A 238 24.93 6.22 -7.79
C GLU A 238 24.47 7.67 -7.96
N ALA A 239 23.20 7.88 -8.36
CA ALA A 239 22.59 9.20 -8.40
C ALA A 239 22.55 9.82 -6.99
N VAL A 240 22.17 9.06 -5.96
CA VAL A 240 22.22 9.51 -4.56
C VAL A 240 23.61 9.99 -4.17
N LEU A 241 24.66 9.23 -4.49
CA LEU A 241 26.04 9.62 -4.18
C LEU A 241 26.43 10.93 -4.87
N SER A 242 26.04 11.11 -6.14
CA SER A 242 26.33 12.31 -6.91
C SER A 242 25.58 13.53 -6.34
N TYR A 243 24.28 13.39 -6.05
CA TYR A 243 23.51 14.48 -5.45
C TYR A 243 23.95 14.82 -4.03
N ARG A 244 24.37 13.86 -3.19
CA ARG A 244 24.95 14.15 -1.86
C ARG A 244 26.20 15.02 -1.98
N LYS A 245 27.03 14.81 -3.00
CA LYS A 245 28.19 15.68 -3.27
C LYS A 245 27.76 17.06 -3.74
N ALA A 246 26.71 17.17 -4.55
CA ALA A 246 26.16 18.44 -5.01
C ALA A 246 25.54 19.26 -3.86
N THR A 247 24.78 18.62 -2.96
CA THR A 247 24.11 19.28 -1.83
C THR A 247 25.05 19.63 -0.67
N ALA A 248 26.25 19.05 -0.63
CA ALA A 248 27.28 19.40 0.34
C ALA A 248 28.03 20.70 -0.02
N GLN A 249 27.85 21.24 -1.22
CA GLN A 249 28.53 22.46 -1.64
C GLN A 249 27.76 23.72 -1.21
N PRO A 250 28.45 24.84 -0.92
CA PRO A 250 27.80 26.09 -0.52
C PRO A 250 26.85 26.69 -1.57
N ASN A 251 27.07 26.38 -2.85
CA ASN A 251 26.28 26.85 -3.99
C ASN A 251 25.22 25.82 -4.46
N ALA A 252 24.84 24.87 -3.61
CA ALA A 252 23.76 23.94 -3.92
C ALA A 252 22.44 24.68 -4.18
N ILE A 253 21.63 24.16 -5.11
CA ILE A 253 20.33 24.72 -5.48
C ILE A 253 19.19 23.76 -5.14
N ALA A 254 17.96 24.26 -5.07
CA ALA A 254 16.75 23.47 -4.76
C ALA A 254 16.62 22.20 -5.64
N ALA A 255 16.98 22.29 -6.92
CA ALA A 255 16.95 21.16 -7.85
C ALA A 255 17.87 19.99 -7.44
N HIS A 256 19.01 20.25 -6.77
CA HIS A 256 19.90 19.21 -6.27
C HIS A 256 19.24 18.42 -5.14
N PHE A 257 18.58 19.11 -4.21
CA PHE A 257 17.82 18.47 -3.13
C PHE A 257 16.60 17.72 -3.66
N HIS A 258 15.92 18.25 -4.68
CA HIS A 258 14.81 17.55 -5.34
C HIS A 258 15.27 16.25 -6.01
N GLY A 259 16.37 16.28 -6.77
CA GLY A 259 16.97 15.10 -7.38
C GLY A 259 17.46 14.07 -6.37
N LEU A 260 18.05 14.53 -5.25
CA LEU A 260 18.42 13.68 -4.12
C LEU A 260 17.20 12.97 -3.54
N GLY A 261 16.13 13.72 -3.26
CA GLY A 261 14.87 13.18 -2.74
C GLY A 261 14.28 12.09 -3.62
N ARG A 262 14.22 12.32 -4.95
CA ARG A 262 13.72 11.33 -5.91
C ARG A 262 14.57 10.06 -5.95
N SER A 263 15.88 10.19 -5.89
CA SER A 263 16.81 9.05 -5.93
C SER A 263 16.77 8.23 -4.64
N LEU A 264 16.66 8.90 -3.49
CA LEU A 264 16.47 8.26 -2.17
C LEU A 264 15.11 7.57 -2.07
N HIS A 265 14.06 8.19 -2.61
CA HIS A 265 12.73 7.61 -2.68
C HIS A 265 12.73 6.32 -3.52
N ALA A 266 13.39 6.33 -4.69
CA ALA A 266 13.53 5.16 -5.55
C ALA A 266 14.34 4.01 -4.93
N THR A 267 15.25 4.31 -3.99
CA THR A 267 16.07 3.31 -3.27
C THR A 267 15.42 2.85 -1.95
N GLY A 268 14.31 3.45 -1.53
CA GLY A 268 13.59 3.10 -0.30
C GLY A 268 14.10 3.79 0.96
N GLU A 269 15.05 4.74 0.86
CA GLU A 269 15.58 5.55 1.96
C GLU A 269 14.60 6.69 2.34
N THR A 270 13.40 6.31 2.80
CA THR A 270 12.24 7.22 2.95
C THR A 270 12.46 8.42 3.88
N ALA A 271 13.14 8.24 5.01
CA ALA A 271 13.38 9.32 5.97
C ALA A 271 14.32 10.41 5.42
N GLU A 272 15.37 10.01 4.69
CA GLU A 272 16.28 10.95 4.05
C GLU A 272 15.63 11.62 2.84
N ALA A 273 14.85 10.86 2.06
CA ALA A 273 14.09 11.41 0.93
C ALA A 273 13.16 12.55 1.37
N GLU A 274 12.44 12.35 2.48
CA GLU A 274 11.57 13.36 3.08
C GLU A 274 12.35 14.62 3.48
N ASN A 275 13.50 14.48 4.13
CA ASN A 275 14.33 15.63 4.48
C ASN A 275 14.79 16.38 3.23
N ALA A 276 15.25 15.67 2.19
CA ALA A 276 15.68 16.27 0.94
C ALA A 276 14.56 17.06 0.24
N TYR A 277 13.34 16.51 0.16
CA TYR A 277 12.21 17.25 -0.40
C TYR A 277 11.85 18.49 0.40
N ARG A 278 11.87 18.40 1.74
CA ARG A 278 11.61 19.57 2.61
C ARG A 278 12.64 20.68 2.42
N GLN A 279 13.92 20.33 2.25
CA GLN A 279 14.97 21.31 1.93
C GLN A 279 14.73 21.95 0.56
N ALA A 280 14.40 21.16 -0.47
CA ALA A 280 14.10 21.69 -1.80
C ALA A 280 12.94 22.71 -1.76
N ILE A 281 11.85 22.39 -1.06
CA ILE A 281 10.67 23.27 -0.91
C ILE A 281 11.01 24.52 -0.08
N ALA A 282 11.86 24.39 0.95
CA ALA A 282 12.27 25.53 1.76
C ALA A 282 13.17 26.51 1.00
N MET A 283 13.99 26.01 0.06
CA MET A 283 14.83 26.83 -0.81
C MET A 283 14.04 27.50 -1.93
N ASP A 284 13.05 26.82 -2.50
CA ASP A 284 12.18 27.37 -3.52
C ASP A 284 10.75 26.80 -3.41
N SER A 285 9.84 27.60 -2.83
CA SER A 285 8.44 27.23 -2.64
C SER A 285 7.56 27.54 -3.85
N THR A 286 8.12 28.07 -4.94
CA THR A 286 7.37 28.45 -6.15
C THR A 286 7.26 27.33 -7.17
N VAL A 287 7.99 26.22 -6.96
CA VAL A 287 8.02 25.05 -7.85
C VAL A 287 7.20 23.92 -7.24
N ALA A 288 6.17 23.46 -7.97
CA ALA A 288 5.27 22.41 -7.50
C ALA A 288 5.92 21.01 -7.48
N ALA A 289 6.89 20.74 -8.36
CA ALA A 289 7.43 19.38 -8.56
C ALA A 289 8.02 18.73 -7.29
N PRO A 290 8.81 19.41 -6.43
CA PRO A 290 9.24 18.85 -5.15
C PRO A 290 8.08 18.57 -4.19
N MET A 291 7.04 19.42 -4.19
CA MET A 291 5.85 19.24 -3.34
C MET A 291 5.08 17.98 -3.76
N LEU A 292 4.87 17.77 -5.06
CA LEU A 292 4.16 16.60 -5.58
C LEU A 292 4.86 15.29 -5.18
N HIS A 293 6.16 15.18 -5.41
CA HIS A 293 6.91 13.99 -5.03
C HIS A 293 6.97 13.78 -3.50
N TYR A 294 7.00 14.86 -2.72
CA TYR A 294 6.88 14.76 -1.26
C TYR A 294 5.51 14.23 -0.83
N ALA A 295 4.44 14.73 -1.45
CA ALA A 295 3.08 14.25 -1.19
C ALA A 295 2.90 12.78 -1.56
N ASP A 296 3.52 12.31 -2.65
CA ASP A 296 3.55 10.89 -3.02
C ASP A 296 4.25 10.03 -1.98
N LEU A 297 5.43 10.44 -1.50
CA LEU A 297 6.14 9.75 -0.41
C LEU A 297 5.28 9.69 0.87
N LEU A 298 4.60 10.78 1.24
CA LEU A 298 3.70 10.81 2.39
C LEU A 298 2.51 9.87 2.22
N ARG A 299 1.92 9.82 1.01
CA ARG A 299 0.81 8.90 0.68
C ARG A 299 1.27 7.45 0.79
N GLU A 300 2.42 7.11 0.23
CA GLU A 300 3.00 5.75 0.27
C GLU A 300 3.35 5.31 1.69
N THR A 301 3.81 6.24 2.53
CA THR A 301 4.08 6.01 3.96
C THR A 301 2.83 6.15 4.85
N ARG A 302 1.63 6.14 4.26
CA ARG A 302 0.32 6.19 4.93
C ARG A 302 0.13 7.38 5.87
N ARG A 303 0.62 8.55 5.47
CA ARG A 303 0.43 9.84 6.15
C ARG A 303 -0.54 10.71 5.35
N GLN A 304 -1.77 10.21 5.15
CA GLN A 304 -2.76 10.75 4.22
C GLN A 304 -3.06 12.23 4.46
N GLY A 305 -3.37 12.62 5.70
CA GLY A 305 -3.68 14.01 6.03
C GLY A 305 -2.56 15.00 5.66
N GLN A 306 -1.29 14.62 5.84
CA GLN A 306 -0.15 15.45 5.43
C GLN A 306 0.00 15.47 3.91
N ALA A 307 -0.15 14.31 3.25
CA ALA A 307 -0.11 14.21 1.79
C ALA A 307 -1.15 15.14 1.13
N ILE A 308 -2.39 15.13 1.63
CA ILE A 308 -3.49 15.98 1.14
C ILE A 308 -3.12 17.46 1.24
N ALA A 309 -2.58 17.91 2.37
CA ALA A 309 -2.18 19.31 2.56
C ALA A 309 -1.09 19.74 1.56
N ILE A 310 -0.10 18.87 1.29
CA ILE A 310 0.95 19.17 0.32
C ILE A 310 0.41 19.14 -1.12
N TYR A 311 -0.47 18.21 -1.48
CA TYR A 311 -1.15 18.24 -2.79
C TYR A 311 -1.95 19.52 -3.00
N GLN A 312 -2.69 19.97 -1.98
CA GLN A 312 -3.44 21.23 -2.04
C GLN A 312 -2.51 22.42 -2.29
N ALA A 313 -1.36 22.47 -1.61
CA ALA A 313 -0.37 23.52 -1.81
C ALA A 313 0.23 23.48 -3.23
N ALA A 314 0.58 22.30 -3.74
CA ALA A 314 1.07 22.14 -5.11
C ALA A 314 0.03 22.56 -6.17
N LEU A 315 -1.25 22.25 -5.93
CA LEU A 315 -2.36 22.62 -6.81
C LEU A 315 -2.70 24.11 -6.78
N LEU A 316 -2.21 24.90 -5.81
CA LEU A 316 -2.28 26.36 -5.89
C LEU A 316 -1.33 26.91 -6.96
N LEU A 317 -0.20 26.24 -7.19
CA LEU A 317 0.78 26.59 -8.22
C LEU A 317 0.38 26.01 -9.58
N GLU A 318 -0.13 24.78 -9.62
CA GLU A 318 -0.55 24.08 -10.84
C GLU A 318 -2.01 23.58 -10.76
N PRO A 319 -3.03 24.46 -10.86
CA PRO A 319 -4.44 24.10 -10.64
C PRO A 319 -5.01 23.06 -11.61
N LYS A 320 -4.36 22.84 -12.74
CA LYS A 320 -4.79 21.91 -13.81
C LYS A 320 -3.96 20.62 -13.87
N ASN A 321 -3.14 20.36 -12.84
CA ASN A 321 -2.35 19.13 -12.78
C ASN A 321 -3.26 17.92 -12.47
N ILE A 322 -3.57 17.15 -13.52
CA ILE A 322 -4.48 15.98 -13.45
C ILE A 322 -3.93 14.90 -12.51
N GLU A 323 -2.63 14.65 -12.54
CA GLU A 323 -1.98 13.62 -11.72
C GLU A 323 -2.09 13.98 -10.24
N ALA A 324 -1.78 15.23 -9.88
CA ALA A 324 -1.91 15.74 -8.51
C ALA A 324 -3.37 15.69 -8.00
N LEU A 325 -4.34 16.08 -8.83
CA LEU A 325 -5.78 15.97 -8.48
C LEU A 325 -6.20 14.52 -8.25
N ASN A 326 -5.73 13.59 -9.08
CA ASN A 326 -6.03 12.17 -8.96
C ASN A 326 -5.38 11.57 -7.70
N ASN A 327 -4.10 11.85 -7.44
CA ASN A 327 -3.39 11.34 -6.28
C ASN A 327 -3.92 11.95 -4.96
N MET A 328 -4.35 13.21 -4.98
CA MET A 328 -5.07 13.82 -3.86
C MET A 328 -6.41 13.13 -3.61
N GLY A 329 -7.17 12.82 -4.67
CA GLY A 329 -8.41 12.06 -4.57
C GLY A 329 -8.22 10.67 -3.95
N ILE A 330 -7.15 9.96 -4.33
CA ILE A 330 -6.78 8.67 -3.73
C ILE A 330 -6.41 8.85 -2.25
N ALA A 331 -5.59 9.86 -1.90
CA ALA A 331 -5.23 10.11 -0.51
C ALA A 331 -6.46 10.46 0.35
N GLN A 332 -7.44 11.20 -0.21
CA GLN A 332 -8.72 11.49 0.45
C GLN A 332 -9.58 10.24 0.62
N GLU A 333 -9.62 9.34 -0.36
CA GLU A 333 -10.28 8.03 -0.24
C GLU A 333 -9.67 7.20 0.89
N ASP A 334 -8.34 7.09 0.93
CA ASP A 334 -7.60 6.35 1.96
C ASP A 334 -7.79 6.95 3.37
N ASP A 335 -8.06 8.26 3.47
CA ASP A 335 -8.40 8.97 4.72
C ASP A 335 -9.89 8.88 5.08
N GLY A 336 -10.72 8.26 4.24
CA GLY A 336 -12.18 8.13 4.43
C GLY A 336 -12.99 9.38 4.06
N GLN A 337 -12.39 10.38 3.44
CA GLN A 337 -13.02 11.62 2.99
C GLN A 337 -13.72 11.46 1.63
N PHE A 338 -14.65 10.51 1.53
CA PHE A 338 -15.23 10.05 0.25
C PHE A 338 -15.84 11.17 -0.61
N GLU A 339 -16.60 12.10 -0.02
CA GLU A 339 -17.19 13.22 -0.78
C GLU A 339 -16.13 14.18 -1.34
N GLN A 340 -15.05 14.41 -0.60
CA GLN A 340 -13.95 15.26 -1.08
C GLN A 340 -13.15 14.56 -2.18
N ALA A 341 -12.91 13.26 -2.04
CA ALA A 341 -12.30 12.43 -3.08
C ALA A 341 -13.13 12.47 -4.38
N LEU A 342 -14.45 12.31 -4.30
CA LEU A 342 -15.35 12.46 -5.44
C LEU A 342 -15.29 13.85 -6.07
N ALA A 343 -15.18 14.92 -5.26
CA ALA A 343 -15.02 16.28 -5.77
C ALA A 343 -13.69 16.46 -6.54
N SER A 344 -12.59 15.91 -6.01
CA SER A 344 -11.28 15.91 -6.69
C SER A 344 -11.32 15.15 -8.01
N PHE A 345 -11.94 13.96 -8.04
CA PHE A 345 -12.10 13.19 -9.26
C PHE A 345 -13.04 13.85 -10.29
N ARG A 346 -14.08 14.56 -9.84
CA ARG A 346 -14.93 15.37 -10.76
C ARG A 346 -14.14 16.46 -11.45
N LYS A 347 -13.23 17.16 -10.75
CA LYS A 347 -12.32 18.14 -11.37
C LYS A 347 -11.40 17.48 -12.42
N VAL A 348 -10.95 16.25 -12.18
CA VAL A 348 -10.21 15.50 -13.20
C VAL A 348 -11.08 15.25 -14.43
N LEU A 349 -12.35 14.85 -14.26
CA LEU A 349 -13.28 14.63 -15.39
C LEU A 349 -13.68 15.92 -16.11
N GLU A 350 -13.66 17.09 -15.46
CA GLU A 350 -13.82 18.39 -16.12
C GLU A 350 -12.65 18.69 -17.08
N LEU A 351 -11.43 18.29 -16.71
CA LEU A 351 -10.22 18.47 -17.52
C LEU A 351 -10.02 17.36 -18.55
N ALA A 352 -10.39 16.12 -18.22
CA ALA A 352 -10.23 14.92 -19.03
C ALA A 352 -11.46 13.99 -18.88
N PRO A 353 -12.56 14.26 -19.61
CA PRO A 353 -13.81 13.50 -19.50
C PRO A 353 -13.70 12.01 -19.79
N ASP A 354 -12.74 11.61 -20.63
CA ASP A 354 -12.54 10.24 -21.07
C ASP A 354 -11.47 9.49 -20.26
N ASN A 355 -11.14 9.93 -19.03
CA ASN A 355 -10.13 9.28 -18.19
C ASN A 355 -10.67 7.98 -17.54
N PRO A 356 -10.21 6.78 -17.98
CA PRO A 356 -10.71 5.51 -17.45
C PRO A 356 -10.30 5.26 -15.99
N VAL A 357 -9.15 5.78 -15.55
CA VAL A 357 -8.64 5.60 -14.17
C VAL A 357 -9.55 6.35 -13.20
N THR A 358 -9.94 7.57 -13.55
CA THR A 358 -10.83 8.38 -12.71
C THR A 358 -12.22 7.77 -12.57
N HIS A 359 -12.82 7.27 -13.66
CA HIS A 359 -14.08 6.54 -13.57
C HIS A 359 -13.97 5.27 -12.71
N ASN A 360 -12.83 4.59 -12.77
CA ASN A 360 -12.57 3.41 -11.95
C ASN A 360 -12.46 3.75 -10.45
N ASN A 361 -11.82 4.87 -10.09
CA ASN A 361 -11.69 5.34 -8.70
C ASN A 361 -13.04 5.82 -8.15
N ILE A 362 -13.81 6.59 -8.94
CA ILE A 362 -15.18 6.98 -8.59
C ILE A 362 -16.04 5.74 -8.33
N ALA A 363 -15.94 4.72 -9.19
CA ALA A 363 -16.72 3.51 -9.01
C ALA A 363 -16.38 2.78 -7.70
N ALA A 364 -15.11 2.72 -7.32
CA ALA A 364 -14.68 2.12 -6.05
C ALA A 364 -15.31 2.85 -4.85
N ILE A 365 -15.24 4.18 -4.82
CA ILE A 365 -15.83 4.99 -3.74
C ILE A 365 -17.35 4.82 -3.68
N LEU A 366 -18.04 4.94 -4.82
CA LEU A 366 -19.50 4.78 -4.87
C LEU A 366 -19.93 3.40 -4.38
N ASN A 367 -19.15 2.37 -4.69
CA ASN A 367 -19.39 1.02 -4.24
C ASN A 367 -19.23 0.89 -2.71
N THR A 368 -18.19 1.50 -2.14
CA THR A 368 -17.97 1.59 -0.68
C THR A 368 -19.10 2.35 0.03
N MET A 369 -19.65 3.39 -0.60
CA MET A 369 -20.82 4.14 -0.10
C MET A 369 -22.16 3.39 -0.27
N GLY A 370 -22.17 2.18 -0.83
CA GLY A 370 -23.38 1.39 -1.07
C GLY A 370 -24.22 1.86 -2.26
N GLN A 371 -23.72 2.77 -3.09
CA GLN A 371 -24.40 3.27 -4.30
C GLN A 371 -24.15 2.34 -5.51
N SER A 372 -24.49 1.06 -5.36
CA SER A 372 -24.07 -0.01 -6.30
C SER A 372 -24.48 0.22 -7.75
N LYS A 373 -25.62 0.88 -8.01
CA LYS A 373 -26.06 1.18 -9.39
C LYS A 373 -25.15 2.22 -10.06
N ALA A 374 -24.86 3.33 -9.39
CA ALA A 374 -23.98 4.37 -9.91
C ALA A 374 -22.53 3.88 -10.04
N ALA A 375 -22.09 3.03 -9.10
CA ALA A 375 -20.81 2.33 -9.18
C ALA A 375 -20.73 1.43 -10.43
N LEU A 376 -21.77 0.63 -10.70
CA LEU A 376 -21.81 -0.24 -11.87
C LEU A 376 -21.73 0.54 -13.18
N ASP A 377 -22.46 1.66 -13.30
CA ASP A 377 -22.43 2.51 -14.49
C ASP A 377 -21.04 3.11 -14.71
N SER A 378 -20.39 3.57 -13.62
CA SER A 378 -19.02 4.08 -13.65
C SER A 378 -18.00 3.00 -14.03
N CYS A 379 -18.11 1.78 -13.47
CA CYS A 379 -17.29 0.63 -13.84
C CYS A 379 -17.44 0.27 -15.33
N ARG A 380 -18.67 0.29 -15.86
CA ARG A 380 -18.93 0.00 -17.28
C ARG A 380 -18.30 1.04 -18.19
N LEU A 381 -18.35 2.32 -17.80
CA LEU A 381 -17.71 3.39 -18.55
C LEU A 381 -16.17 3.26 -18.50
N ALA A 382 -15.59 2.97 -17.33
CA ALA A 382 -14.17 2.68 -17.18
C ALA A 382 -13.71 1.52 -18.09
N VAL A 383 -14.47 0.43 -18.15
CA VAL A 383 -14.20 -0.70 -19.06
C VAL A 383 -14.42 -0.32 -20.54
N LYS A 384 -15.38 0.54 -20.86
CA LYS A 384 -15.61 1.02 -22.24
C LYS A 384 -14.43 1.86 -22.74
N LEU A 385 -13.93 2.77 -21.90
CA LEU A 385 -12.81 3.66 -22.20
C LEU A 385 -11.47 2.92 -22.16
N GLY A 386 -11.33 1.93 -21.26
CA GLY A 386 -10.13 1.09 -21.11
C GLY A 386 -10.45 -0.41 -21.16
N PRO A 387 -10.75 -1.00 -22.33
CA PRO A 387 -11.25 -2.38 -22.43
C PRO A 387 -10.26 -3.46 -21.96
N LYS A 388 -8.96 -3.15 -21.93
CA LYS A 388 -7.89 -4.02 -21.45
C LYS A 388 -7.37 -3.68 -20.04
N SER A 389 -8.02 -2.74 -19.33
CA SER A 389 -7.62 -2.39 -17.96
C SER A 389 -8.04 -3.47 -16.97
N ALA A 390 -7.08 -4.21 -16.42
CA ALA A 390 -7.38 -5.24 -15.42
C ALA A 390 -8.04 -4.64 -14.17
N SER A 391 -7.54 -3.49 -13.69
CA SER A 391 -8.14 -2.77 -12.55
C SER A 391 -9.61 -2.43 -12.76
N ALA A 392 -10.00 -1.99 -13.96
CA ALA A 392 -11.40 -1.71 -14.29
C ALA A 392 -12.27 -2.97 -14.27
N HIS A 393 -11.77 -4.09 -14.80
CA HIS A 393 -12.48 -5.38 -14.73
C HIS A 393 -12.56 -5.93 -13.30
N VAL A 394 -11.55 -5.72 -12.46
CA VAL A 394 -11.61 -6.09 -11.04
C VAL A 394 -12.69 -5.29 -10.32
N ASN A 395 -12.72 -3.96 -10.45
CA ASN A 395 -13.72 -3.14 -9.78
C ASN A 395 -15.14 -3.44 -10.30
N LEU A 396 -15.29 -3.71 -11.61
CA LEU A 396 -16.55 -4.19 -12.18
C LEU A 396 -16.99 -5.51 -11.53
N GLY A 397 -16.07 -6.47 -11.42
CA GLY A 397 -16.33 -7.76 -10.78
C GLY A 397 -16.75 -7.62 -9.32
N VAL A 398 -16.05 -6.78 -8.53
CA VAL A 398 -16.37 -6.52 -7.12
C VAL A 398 -17.78 -5.93 -6.98
N CYS A 399 -18.12 -4.94 -7.80
CA CYS A 399 -19.44 -4.33 -7.81
C CYS A 399 -20.53 -5.36 -8.18
N LEU A 400 -20.30 -6.18 -9.20
CA LEU A 400 -21.22 -7.26 -9.60
C LEU A 400 -21.39 -8.32 -8.51
N THR A 401 -20.33 -8.67 -7.78
CA THR A 401 -20.38 -9.59 -6.64
C THR A 401 -21.27 -9.04 -5.53
N GLN A 402 -21.12 -7.77 -5.16
CA GLN A 402 -21.98 -7.13 -4.16
C GLN A 402 -23.46 -7.06 -4.59
N MET A 403 -23.73 -6.92 -5.89
CA MET A 403 -25.08 -6.99 -6.45
C MET A 403 -25.62 -8.43 -6.58
N GLY A 404 -24.86 -9.46 -6.20
CA GLY A 404 -25.23 -10.87 -6.33
C GLY A 404 -25.22 -11.42 -7.76
N ARG A 405 -24.64 -10.68 -8.74
CA ARG A 405 -24.52 -11.07 -10.16
C ARG A 405 -23.24 -11.88 -10.40
N LEU A 406 -23.10 -12.98 -9.66
CA LEU A 406 -21.83 -13.71 -9.51
C LEU A 406 -21.28 -14.27 -10.82
N ASP A 407 -22.12 -14.79 -11.72
CA ASP A 407 -21.66 -15.29 -13.03
C ASP A 407 -21.04 -14.20 -13.91
N GLU A 408 -21.55 -12.97 -13.85
CA GLU A 408 -20.97 -11.84 -14.57
C GLU A 408 -19.68 -11.34 -13.90
N ALA A 409 -19.63 -11.38 -12.56
CA ALA A 409 -18.44 -11.06 -11.80
C ALA A 409 -17.27 -12.01 -12.14
N VAL A 410 -17.51 -13.32 -12.22
CA VAL A 410 -16.51 -14.32 -12.66
C VAL A 410 -15.94 -13.94 -14.02
N LYS A 411 -16.78 -13.63 -15.01
CA LYS A 411 -16.32 -13.23 -16.36
C LYS A 411 -15.47 -11.96 -16.34
N ALA A 412 -15.77 -11.01 -15.45
CA ALA A 412 -14.97 -9.81 -15.29
C ALA A 412 -13.60 -10.15 -14.68
N PHE A 413 -13.55 -10.94 -13.61
CA PHE A 413 -12.29 -11.35 -12.99
C PHE A 413 -11.43 -12.23 -13.92
N GLU A 414 -12.02 -13.14 -14.71
CA GLU A 414 -11.30 -13.92 -15.72
C GLU A 414 -10.62 -13.00 -16.76
N LYS A 415 -11.30 -11.92 -17.19
CA LYS A 415 -10.68 -10.92 -18.08
C LYS A 415 -9.53 -10.19 -17.40
N ALA A 416 -9.70 -9.79 -16.13
CA ALA A 416 -8.64 -9.14 -15.36
C ALA A 416 -7.39 -10.03 -15.24
N VAL A 417 -7.57 -11.30 -14.86
CA VAL A 417 -6.48 -12.30 -14.79
C VAL A 417 -5.82 -12.50 -16.15
N ARG A 418 -6.59 -12.52 -17.25
CA ARG A 418 -6.04 -12.66 -18.60
C ARG A 418 -5.20 -11.46 -19.02
N PHE A 419 -5.59 -10.25 -18.65
CA PHE A 419 -4.86 -9.03 -19.01
C PHE A 419 -3.64 -8.82 -18.12
N GLU A 420 -3.75 -9.11 -16.83
CA GLU A 420 -2.66 -9.06 -15.86
C GLU A 420 -2.60 -10.35 -15.03
N PRO A 421 -1.84 -11.36 -15.48
CA PRO A 421 -1.74 -12.63 -14.76
C PRO A 421 -1.19 -12.51 -13.33
N GLN A 422 -0.41 -11.46 -13.04
CA GLN A 422 0.16 -11.17 -11.72
C GLN A 422 -0.79 -10.38 -10.79
N ASN A 423 -2.03 -10.09 -11.22
CA ASN A 423 -2.97 -9.31 -10.41
C ASN A 423 -3.57 -10.16 -9.28
N ARG A 424 -2.93 -10.14 -8.11
CA ARG A 424 -3.35 -10.89 -6.90
C ARG A 424 -4.84 -10.69 -6.57
N ARG A 425 -5.30 -9.44 -6.62
CA ARG A 425 -6.68 -9.06 -6.27
C ARG A 425 -7.70 -9.69 -7.21
N ALA A 426 -7.37 -9.81 -8.50
CA ALA A 426 -8.22 -10.50 -9.48
C ALA A 426 -8.34 -12.00 -9.16
N HIS A 427 -7.24 -12.67 -8.83
CA HIS A 427 -7.23 -14.10 -8.50
C HIS A 427 -8.01 -14.43 -7.22
N VAL A 428 -7.78 -13.67 -6.15
CA VAL A 428 -8.50 -13.82 -4.87
C VAL A 428 -10.01 -13.66 -5.06
N ASN A 429 -10.41 -12.61 -5.79
CA ASN A 429 -11.83 -12.35 -6.03
C ASN A 429 -12.45 -13.39 -6.97
N LEU A 430 -11.72 -13.89 -7.98
CA LEU A 430 -12.17 -14.96 -8.86
C LEU A 430 -12.44 -16.24 -8.07
N SER A 431 -11.47 -16.73 -7.30
CA SER A 431 -11.61 -17.98 -6.54
C SER A 431 -12.71 -17.87 -5.49
N SER A 432 -12.82 -16.74 -4.80
CA SER A 432 -13.89 -16.49 -3.82
C SER A 432 -15.28 -16.45 -4.47
N THR A 433 -15.42 -15.79 -5.62
CA THR A 433 -16.70 -15.71 -6.34
C THR A 433 -17.12 -17.07 -6.89
N LEU A 434 -16.16 -17.88 -7.39
CA LEU A 434 -16.41 -19.27 -7.80
C LEU A 434 -16.90 -20.13 -6.62
N ALA A 435 -16.28 -19.98 -5.45
CA ALA A 435 -16.71 -20.69 -4.25
C ALA A 435 -18.12 -20.24 -3.77
N GLN A 436 -18.45 -18.96 -3.84
CA GLN A 436 -19.79 -18.44 -3.54
C GLN A 436 -20.86 -18.99 -4.50
N LEU A 437 -20.49 -19.21 -5.77
CA LEU A 437 -21.33 -19.90 -6.75
C LEU A 437 -21.48 -21.40 -6.48
N GLY A 438 -20.74 -22.00 -5.53
CA GLY A 438 -20.71 -23.44 -5.30
C GLY A 438 -19.85 -24.22 -6.30
N ARG A 439 -19.05 -23.54 -7.13
CA ARG A 439 -18.11 -24.16 -8.09
C ARG A 439 -16.76 -24.43 -7.42
N ILE A 440 -16.79 -25.26 -6.38
CA ILE A 440 -15.64 -25.50 -5.48
C ILE A 440 -14.40 -26.00 -6.25
N ASP A 441 -14.54 -26.93 -7.20
CA ASP A 441 -13.40 -27.46 -7.95
C ASP A 441 -12.74 -26.41 -8.85
N GLN A 442 -13.54 -25.49 -9.41
CA GLN A 442 -13.03 -24.36 -10.18
C GLN A 442 -12.30 -23.37 -9.27
N ALA A 443 -12.83 -23.11 -8.06
CA ALA A 443 -12.17 -22.25 -7.07
C ALA A 443 -10.82 -22.84 -6.63
N ILE A 444 -10.75 -24.15 -6.37
CA ILE A 444 -9.51 -24.89 -6.05
C ILE A 444 -8.53 -24.79 -7.21
N SER A 445 -8.97 -25.09 -8.44
CA SER A 445 -8.11 -25.05 -9.64
C SER A 445 -7.56 -23.65 -9.89
N SER A 446 -8.41 -22.63 -9.77
CA SER A 446 -8.03 -21.21 -9.90
C SER A 446 -7.00 -20.81 -8.84
N SER A 447 -7.21 -21.21 -7.58
CA SER A 447 -6.29 -20.89 -6.48
C SER A 447 -4.92 -21.55 -6.68
N ARG A 448 -4.89 -22.83 -7.08
CA ARG A 448 -3.65 -23.54 -7.41
C ARG A 448 -2.92 -22.90 -8.60
N ALA A 449 -3.64 -22.42 -9.61
CA ALA A 449 -3.04 -21.71 -10.73
C ALA A 449 -2.41 -20.37 -10.29
N ALA A 450 -3.10 -19.61 -9.45
CA ALA A 450 -2.60 -18.36 -8.90
C ALA A 450 -1.35 -18.56 -8.03
N ILE A 451 -1.34 -19.58 -7.17
CA ILE A 451 -0.19 -19.93 -6.32
C ILE A 451 1.04 -20.32 -7.15
N LYS A 452 0.87 -20.92 -8.34
CA LYS A 452 2.00 -21.20 -9.25
C LYS A 452 2.62 -19.94 -9.83
N ILE A 453 1.84 -18.87 -10.00
CA ILE A 453 2.30 -17.59 -10.52
C ILE A 453 3.11 -16.87 -9.45
N ASN A 454 2.60 -16.86 -8.21
CA ASN A 454 3.30 -16.32 -7.06
C ASN A 454 3.04 -17.20 -5.82
N PRO A 455 4.04 -17.97 -5.37
CA PRO A 455 3.90 -18.85 -4.20
C PRO A 455 3.70 -18.12 -2.87
N ASP A 456 4.01 -16.82 -2.77
CA ASP A 456 4.00 -16.06 -1.51
C ASP A 456 2.66 -15.35 -1.24
N TRP A 457 1.64 -15.58 -2.06
CA TRP A 457 0.30 -15.03 -1.82
C TRP A 457 -0.44 -15.79 -0.70
N GLU A 458 -0.07 -15.49 0.55
CA GLU A 458 -0.62 -16.06 1.80
C GLU A 458 -2.13 -16.33 1.77
N GLU A 459 -2.90 -15.30 1.39
CA GLU A 459 -4.36 -15.34 1.36
C GLU A 459 -4.91 -16.39 0.38
N LEU A 460 -4.24 -16.64 -0.75
CA LEU A 460 -4.67 -17.65 -1.71
C LEU A 460 -4.43 -19.07 -1.20
N HIS A 461 -3.39 -19.29 -0.40
CA HIS A 461 -3.19 -20.59 0.26
C HIS A 461 -4.26 -20.84 1.34
N SER A 462 -4.55 -19.85 2.19
CA SER A 462 -5.63 -19.97 3.17
C SER A 462 -7.00 -20.18 2.49
N ASN A 463 -7.29 -19.43 1.43
CA ASN A 463 -8.50 -19.63 0.63
C ASN A 463 -8.56 -21.03 0.01
N LEU A 464 -7.46 -21.53 -0.55
CA LEU A 464 -7.37 -22.91 -1.06
C LEU A 464 -7.72 -23.92 0.04
N LEU A 465 -7.11 -23.82 1.23
CA LEU A 465 -7.40 -24.70 2.37
C LEU A 465 -8.87 -24.62 2.78
N PHE A 466 -9.46 -23.43 2.79
CA PHE A 466 -10.89 -23.25 3.04
C PHE A 466 -11.78 -23.85 1.94
N TYR A 467 -11.40 -23.80 0.67
CA TYR A 467 -12.17 -24.44 -0.40
C TYR A 467 -12.06 -25.97 -0.34
N LEU A 468 -10.89 -26.50 0.00
CA LEU A 468 -10.69 -27.95 0.15
C LEU A 468 -11.59 -28.55 1.24
N THR A 469 -11.92 -27.81 2.31
CA THR A 469 -12.89 -28.29 3.33
C THR A 469 -14.33 -28.42 2.80
N HIS A 470 -14.64 -27.83 1.64
CA HIS A 470 -15.95 -27.92 1.00
C HIS A 470 -15.98 -28.98 -0.12
N SER A 471 -14.84 -29.59 -0.47
CA SER A 471 -14.75 -30.60 -1.53
C SER A 471 -15.07 -31.99 -1.00
N GLN A 472 -15.83 -32.78 -1.76
CA GLN A 472 -16.10 -34.20 -1.46
C GLN A 472 -15.01 -35.12 -1.99
N ASP A 473 -14.24 -34.67 -2.97
CA ASP A 473 -13.23 -35.48 -3.65
C ASP A 473 -11.88 -35.49 -2.92
N VAL A 474 -11.74 -34.65 -1.89
CA VAL A 474 -10.52 -34.51 -1.11
C VAL A 474 -10.70 -35.26 0.21
N ASP A 475 -9.94 -36.34 0.39
CA ASP A 475 -9.91 -37.06 1.66
C ASP A 475 -9.20 -36.26 2.77
N ALA A 476 -9.40 -36.68 4.02
CA ALA A 476 -8.86 -36.01 5.19
C ALA A 476 -7.31 -35.98 5.21
N LYS A 477 -6.64 -37.00 4.66
CA LYS A 477 -5.19 -37.10 4.64
C LYS A 477 -4.59 -36.12 3.63
N ALA A 478 -5.20 -36.02 2.45
CA ALA A 478 -4.83 -35.06 1.41
C ALA A 478 -5.05 -33.62 1.89
N LEU A 479 -6.17 -33.36 2.57
CA LEU A 479 -6.44 -32.07 3.19
C LEU A 479 -5.38 -31.71 4.24
N PHE A 480 -5.05 -32.63 5.15
CA PHE A 480 -4.01 -32.41 6.16
C PHE A 480 -2.64 -32.16 5.51
N ALA A 481 -2.28 -32.90 4.46
CA ALA A 481 -1.04 -32.68 3.73
C ALA A 481 -0.94 -31.26 3.13
N GLU A 482 -2.05 -30.68 2.65
CA GLU A 482 -2.04 -29.30 2.16
C GLU A 482 -1.82 -28.28 3.29
N HIS A 483 -2.38 -28.51 4.49
CA HIS A 483 -2.07 -27.67 5.66
C HIS A 483 -0.59 -27.73 6.03
N MET A 484 0.02 -28.91 5.97
CA MET A 484 1.46 -29.05 6.22
C MET A 484 2.30 -28.37 5.13
N ARG A 485 1.83 -28.29 3.88
CA ARG A 485 2.51 -27.51 2.83
C ARG A 485 2.45 -26.02 3.09
N TYR A 486 1.33 -25.52 3.62
CA TYR A 486 1.24 -24.12 4.07
C TYR A 486 2.30 -23.82 5.13
N ALA A 487 2.40 -24.64 6.17
CA ALA A 487 3.42 -24.48 7.21
C ALA A 487 4.85 -24.60 6.64
N ALA A 488 5.09 -25.58 5.76
CA ALA A 488 6.39 -25.73 5.12
C ALA A 488 6.85 -24.45 4.40
N HIS A 489 5.92 -23.71 3.80
CA HIS A 489 6.20 -22.46 3.08
C HIS A 489 6.30 -21.23 4.02
N PHE A 490 5.33 -21.04 4.91
CA PHE A 490 5.18 -19.80 5.69
C PHE A 490 5.77 -19.85 7.11
N GLU A 491 6.14 -21.03 7.62
CA GLU A 491 6.68 -21.20 8.97
C GLU A 491 8.13 -21.64 8.98
N THR A 492 8.54 -22.58 8.13
CA THR A 492 9.93 -23.08 8.08
C THR A 492 10.98 -21.96 8.08
N PRO A 493 10.81 -20.84 7.34
CA PRO A 493 11.78 -19.75 7.36
C PRO A 493 11.99 -19.07 8.73
N HIS A 494 11.07 -19.27 9.68
CA HIS A 494 11.07 -18.63 11.00
C HIS A 494 11.52 -19.54 12.14
N LEU A 495 11.53 -20.87 11.96
CA LEU A 495 11.82 -21.83 13.02
C LEU A 495 13.15 -21.58 13.74
N ALA A 496 14.20 -21.22 12.99
CA ALA A 496 15.53 -20.95 13.54
C ALA A 496 15.61 -19.67 14.39
N ASN A 497 14.64 -18.77 14.22
CA ASN A 497 14.61 -17.44 14.84
C ASN A 497 13.45 -17.28 15.82
N TRP A 498 12.81 -18.37 16.25
CA TRP A 498 11.79 -18.29 17.29
C TRP A 498 12.37 -17.68 18.58
N PRO A 499 11.65 -16.74 19.21
CA PRO A 499 12.17 -16.02 20.35
C PRO A 499 12.34 -16.91 21.58
N ALA A 500 13.36 -16.62 22.39
CA ALA A 500 13.44 -17.15 23.73
C ALA A 500 12.40 -16.44 24.61
N HIS A 501 11.29 -17.11 24.90
CA HIS A 501 10.21 -16.53 25.72
C HIS A 501 10.66 -16.28 27.16
N SER A 502 10.68 -15.00 27.56
CA SER A 502 11.11 -14.56 28.90
C SER A 502 9.98 -14.54 29.94
N ASN A 503 8.78 -15.05 29.59
CA ASN A 503 7.65 -15.13 30.52
C ASN A 503 8.03 -15.92 31.78
N THR A 504 7.70 -15.38 32.96
CA THR A 504 7.99 -16.03 34.24
C THR A 504 7.19 -17.32 34.40
N ARG A 505 7.85 -18.43 34.77
CA ARG A 505 7.27 -19.77 34.90
C ARG A 505 6.63 -20.01 36.27
N GLU A 506 5.66 -19.17 36.64
CA GLU A 506 4.91 -19.33 37.89
C GLU A 506 3.53 -19.95 37.61
N PRO A 507 3.23 -21.17 38.09
CA PRO A 507 2.03 -21.91 37.67
C PRO A 507 0.69 -21.24 38.01
N GLU A 508 0.64 -20.47 39.09
CA GLU A 508 -0.61 -19.89 39.65
C GLU A 508 -0.74 -18.39 39.45
N ARG A 509 0.22 -17.72 38.80
CA ARG A 509 0.14 -16.27 38.60
C ARG A 509 -1.03 -15.89 37.67
N ARG A 510 -1.37 -14.61 37.69
CA ARG A 510 -2.30 -14.01 36.72
C ARG A 510 -1.74 -14.16 35.31
N LEU A 511 -2.55 -14.62 34.36
CA LEU A 511 -2.14 -14.88 32.98
C LEU A 511 -2.57 -13.76 32.04
N ARG A 512 -1.69 -13.38 31.12
CA ARG A 512 -1.97 -12.49 30.00
C ARG A 512 -2.44 -13.30 28.79
N ILE A 513 -3.69 -13.12 28.41
CA ILE A 513 -4.32 -13.84 27.30
C ILE A 513 -4.56 -12.86 26.16
N GLY A 514 -3.99 -13.12 24.99
CA GLY A 514 -4.17 -12.28 23.81
C GLY A 514 -5.08 -12.93 22.79
N PHE A 515 -6.18 -12.30 22.39
CA PHE A 515 -7.03 -12.75 21.30
C PHE A 515 -6.68 -11.99 20.01
N VAL A 516 -6.37 -12.70 18.93
CA VAL A 516 -6.07 -12.12 17.62
C VAL A 516 -7.17 -12.50 16.65
N SER A 517 -7.81 -11.49 16.02
CA SER A 517 -8.83 -11.76 15.03
C SER A 517 -9.04 -10.60 14.08
N ALA A 518 -9.38 -10.92 12.83
CA ALA A 518 -9.96 -9.96 11.89
C ALA A 518 -11.43 -9.65 12.19
N ASP A 519 -12.08 -10.42 13.07
CA ASP A 519 -13.54 -10.51 13.12
C ASP A 519 -14.16 -9.95 14.42
N LEU A 520 -13.43 -9.10 15.16
CA LEU A 520 -13.90 -8.45 16.39
C LEU A 520 -14.83 -7.26 16.12
N TYR A 521 -15.84 -7.47 15.30
CA TYR A 521 -16.89 -6.51 14.93
C TYR A 521 -18.20 -7.29 14.73
N LYS A 522 -19.25 -6.69 14.16
CA LYS A 522 -20.50 -7.39 13.79
C LYS A 522 -20.25 -8.48 12.74
N HIS A 523 -19.77 -9.62 13.22
CA HIS A 523 -19.36 -10.79 12.46
C HIS A 523 -19.74 -12.08 13.22
N ALA A 524 -19.76 -13.20 12.50
CA ALA A 524 -20.15 -14.50 13.07
C ALA A 524 -19.25 -14.93 14.24
N VAL A 525 -17.93 -14.70 14.14
CA VAL A 525 -16.97 -14.99 15.22
C VAL A 525 -17.38 -14.26 16.49
N ALA A 526 -17.55 -12.93 16.45
CA ALA A 526 -17.93 -12.14 17.62
C ALA A 526 -19.20 -12.66 18.35
N ASN A 527 -20.20 -13.17 17.62
CA ASN A 527 -21.39 -13.77 18.24
C ASN A 527 -21.08 -14.94 19.19
N PHE A 528 -19.99 -15.66 18.94
CA PHE A 528 -19.56 -16.80 19.75
C PHE A 528 -18.63 -16.40 20.90
N ILE A 529 -17.79 -15.37 20.70
CA ILE A 529 -16.72 -15.03 21.66
C ILE A 529 -17.18 -13.98 22.65
N THR A 530 -18.02 -13.02 22.24
CA THR A 530 -18.50 -11.94 23.12
C THR A 530 -19.09 -12.49 24.43
N PRO A 531 -20.02 -13.48 24.41
CA PRO A 531 -20.61 -13.99 25.65
C PRO A 531 -19.59 -14.71 26.54
N VAL A 532 -18.54 -15.30 25.95
CA VAL A 532 -17.45 -15.93 26.71
C VAL A 532 -16.54 -14.87 27.34
N LEU A 533 -16.20 -13.83 26.58
CA LEU A 533 -15.37 -12.71 27.05
C LEU A 533 -16.05 -11.92 28.17
N GLU A 534 -17.37 -11.75 28.14
CA GLU A 534 -18.14 -11.13 29.24
C GLU A 534 -17.90 -11.83 30.59
N HIS A 535 -17.72 -13.15 30.58
CA HIS A 535 -17.37 -13.92 31.77
C HIS A 535 -15.87 -13.91 32.07
N LEU A 536 -15.01 -14.09 31.06
CA LEU A 536 -13.55 -14.10 31.27
C LEU A 536 -13.02 -12.75 31.78
N ALA A 537 -13.60 -11.63 31.34
CA ALA A 537 -13.26 -10.28 31.77
C ALA A 537 -13.44 -10.06 33.28
N GLN A 538 -14.33 -10.83 33.92
CA GLN A 538 -14.60 -10.78 35.35
C GLN A 538 -13.62 -11.63 36.18
N SER A 539 -12.79 -12.45 35.53
CA SER A 539 -11.87 -13.35 36.23
C SER A 539 -10.65 -12.60 36.76
N PRO A 540 -10.38 -12.61 38.09
CA PRO A 540 -9.19 -11.97 38.65
C PRO A 540 -7.89 -12.70 38.28
N ARG A 541 -8.01 -13.91 37.71
CA ARG A 541 -6.88 -14.77 37.32
C ARG A 541 -6.35 -14.46 35.91
N LEU A 542 -7.05 -13.63 35.15
CA LEU A 542 -6.73 -13.33 33.75
C LEU A 542 -6.59 -11.82 33.54
N GLU A 543 -5.74 -11.45 32.59
CA GLU A 543 -5.62 -10.12 32.00
C GLU A 543 -5.81 -10.29 30.49
N ILE A 544 -6.84 -9.65 29.92
CA ILE A 544 -7.28 -9.95 28.55
C ILE A 544 -6.81 -8.84 27.60
N PHE A 545 -6.15 -9.23 26.52
CA PHE A 545 -5.71 -8.40 25.43
C PHE A 545 -6.49 -8.77 24.15
N ALA A 546 -6.85 -7.78 23.34
CA ALA A 546 -7.40 -7.99 22.02
C ALA A 546 -6.54 -7.30 20.96
N TYR A 547 -6.17 -8.03 19.91
CA TYR A 547 -5.48 -7.56 18.72
C TYR A 547 -6.46 -7.59 17.56
N ALA A 548 -7.13 -6.46 17.33
CA ALA A 548 -8.18 -6.32 16.32
C ALA A 548 -7.58 -5.98 14.95
N ASN A 549 -7.70 -6.90 14.00
CA ASN A 549 -7.15 -6.79 12.65
C ASN A 549 -8.22 -6.34 11.63
N SER A 550 -8.95 -5.27 11.93
CA SER A 550 -10.07 -4.79 11.12
C SER A 550 -10.32 -3.30 11.31
N PHE A 551 -10.66 -2.58 10.24
CA PHE A 551 -11.01 -1.15 10.28
C PHE A 551 -12.42 -0.87 10.81
N HIS A 552 -13.21 -1.90 11.13
CA HIS A 552 -14.61 -1.72 11.52
C HIS A 552 -14.75 -1.17 12.95
N ASP A 553 -15.50 -0.10 13.10
CA ASP A 553 -15.98 0.45 14.39
C ASP A 553 -17.51 0.40 14.43
N ASP A 554 -18.05 -0.59 15.13
CA ASP A 554 -19.48 -0.77 15.32
C ASP A 554 -19.82 -1.03 16.79
N VAL A 555 -21.11 -1.26 17.07
CA VAL A 555 -21.60 -1.46 18.44
C VAL A 555 -20.97 -2.70 19.08
N VAL A 556 -20.65 -3.74 18.31
CA VAL A 556 -20.06 -4.99 18.81
C VAL A 556 -18.57 -4.79 19.10
N SER A 557 -17.82 -4.15 18.20
CA SER A 557 -16.39 -3.89 18.43
C SER A 557 -16.18 -2.96 19.64
N ARG A 558 -17.02 -1.92 19.80
CA ARG A 558 -16.99 -1.04 20.99
C ARG A 558 -17.35 -1.76 22.28
N HIS A 559 -18.31 -2.70 22.24
CA HIS A 559 -18.63 -3.53 23.41
C HIS A 559 -17.44 -4.41 23.79
N LEU A 560 -16.86 -5.15 22.83
CA LEU A 560 -15.67 -5.97 23.04
C LEU A 560 -14.48 -5.15 23.58
N HIS A 561 -14.27 -3.95 23.04
CA HIS A 561 -13.26 -3.01 23.53
C HIS A 561 -13.46 -2.69 25.02
N GLY A 562 -14.70 -2.53 25.47
CA GLY A 562 -15.04 -2.28 26.88
C GLY A 562 -14.86 -3.50 27.81
N LEU A 563 -14.77 -4.72 27.27
CA LEU A 563 -14.61 -5.95 28.05
C LEU A 563 -13.15 -6.30 28.34
N VAL A 564 -12.22 -5.87 27.48
CA VAL A 564 -10.80 -6.27 27.56
C VAL A 564 -9.97 -5.26 28.35
N SER A 565 -8.87 -5.72 28.93
CA SER A 565 -7.93 -4.85 29.66
C SER A 565 -7.12 -3.96 28.72
N VAL A 566 -6.76 -4.48 27.54
CA VAL A 566 -6.00 -3.76 26.52
C VAL A 566 -6.55 -4.08 25.14
N TRP A 567 -6.85 -3.04 24.36
CA TRP A 567 -7.21 -3.14 22.95
C TRP A 567 -6.08 -2.60 22.07
N ARG A 568 -5.65 -3.39 21.08
CA ARG A 568 -4.66 -3.02 20.08
C ARG A 568 -5.30 -3.07 18.70
N GLN A 569 -5.30 -1.94 18.01
CA GLN A 569 -5.72 -1.80 16.63
C GLN A 569 -4.50 -2.11 15.74
N VAL A 570 -4.53 -3.22 14.97
CA VAL A 570 -3.31 -3.81 14.36
C VAL A 570 -3.36 -4.02 12.85
N GLU A 571 -4.43 -3.61 12.19
CA GLU A 571 -4.66 -3.76 10.75
C GLU A 571 -3.59 -3.07 9.88
N LYS A 572 -2.98 -1.99 10.39
CA LYS A 572 -1.91 -1.26 9.70
C LYS A 572 -0.53 -1.85 9.94
N LEU A 573 -0.37 -2.74 10.92
CA LEU A 573 0.93 -3.33 11.26
C LEU A 573 1.31 -4.44 10.30
N THR A 574 2.58 -4.49 9.94
CA THR A 574 3.19 -5.64 9.30
C THR A 574 3.21 -6.84 10.25
N HIS A 575 3.40 -8.04 9.71
CA HIS A 575 3.50 -9.25 10.54
C HIS A 575 4.68 -9.16 11.53
N ALA A 576 5.80 -8.53 11.15
CA ALA A 576 6.96 -8.35 12.02
C ALA A 576 6.69 -7.37 13.17
N GLU A 577 6.09 -6.21 12.87
CA GLU A 577 5.72 -5.22 13.89
C GLU A 577 4.70 -5.78 14.88
N LEU A 578 3.70 -6.51 14.39
CA LEU A 578 2.72 -7.17 15.27
C LEU A 578 3.36 -8.26 16.14
N THR A 579 4.30 -9.03 15.59
CA THR A 579 5.08 -10.02 16.37
C THR A 579 5.84 -9.34 17.51
N GLN A 580 6.51 -8.22 17.23
CA GLN A 580 7.23 -7.45 18.24
C GLN A 580 6.29 -6.86 19.30
N LEU A 581 5.15 -6.31 18.88
CA LEU A 581 4.13 -5.77 19.79
C LEU A 581 3.63 -6.85 20.77
N ILE A 582 3.23 -8.02 20.27
CA ILE A 582 2.75 -9.13 21.11
C ILE A 582 3.85 -9.62 22.07
N THR A 583 5.09 -9.69 21.60
CA THR A 583 6.23 -10.07 22.44
C THR A 583 6.46 -9.03 23.55
N SER A 584 6.35 -7.73 23.23
CA SER A 584 6.50 -6.64 24.20
C SER A 584 5.37 -6.57 25.22
N ASP A 585 4.15 -6.95 24.84
CA ASP A 585 3.01 -7.10 25.75
C ASP A 585 3.19 -8.31 26.70
N ALA A 586 4.18 -9.18 26.43
CA ALA A 586 4.51 -10.39 27.19
C ALA A 586 3.29 -11.31 27.36
N ILE A 587 2.57 -11.56 26.25
CA ILE A 587 1.43 -12.48 26.22
C ILE A 587 1.87 -13.89 26.60
N ASP A 588 1.11 -14.55 27.47
CA ASP A 588 1.38 -15.91 27.93
C ASP A 588 0.75 -16.95 27.01
N ILE A 589 -0.52 -16.73 26.67
CA ILE A 589 -1.29 -17.57 25.75
C ILE A 589 -1.91 -16.67 24.69
N LEU A 590 -1.49 -16.87 23.45
CA LEU A 590 -2.03 -16.16 22.29
C LEU A 590 -3.07 -17.04 21.57
N ILE A 591 -4.27 -16.53 21.39
CA ILE A 591 -5.41 -17.24 20.83
C ILE A 591 -5.75 -16.66 19.46
N ASP A 592 -5.56 -17.46 18.40
CA ASP A 592 -6.06 -17.20 17.05
C ASP A 592 -7.56 -17.49 16.98
N LEU A 593 -8.35 -16.52 16.51
CA LEU A 593 -9.78 -16.69 16.29
C LEU A 593 -10.18 -16.72 14.80
N SER A 594 -9.23 -16.64 13.89
CA SER A 594 -9.50 -16.57 12.44
C SER A 594 -9.16 -17.88 11.72
N GLY A 595 -8.01 -18.50 12.01
CA GLY A 595 -7.49 -19.64 11.26
C GLY A 595 -7.30 -19.32 9.77
N HIS A 596 -7.58 -20.25 8.85
CA HIS A 596 -7.45 -20.03 7.40
C HIS A 596 -8.61 -19.22 6.77
N THR A 597 -9.27 -18.33 7.53
CA THR A 597 -10.28 -17.42 6.99
C THR A 597 -9.70 -16.03 6.66
N GLY A 598 -10.53 -15.12 6.13
CA GLY A 598 -10.10 -13.84 5.59
C GLY A 598 -9.34 -12.98 6.60
N PHE A 599 -8.32 -12.25 6.14
CA PHE A 599 -7.52 -11.32 6.95
C PHE A 599 -6.90 -11.93 8.23
N ASN A 600 -6.72 -13.25 8.29
CA ASN A 600 -6.04 -13.89 9.41
C ASN A 600 -4.59 -13.39 9.58
N ARG A 601 -4.01 -13.68 10.75
CA ARG A 601 -2.62 -13.36 11.08
C ARG A 601 -1.79 -14.61 11.37
N LEU A 602 -2.08 -15.75 10.74
CA LEU A 602 -1.30 -16.99 10.92
C LEU A 602 0.22 -16.82 10.68
N PRO A 603 0.71 -15.96 9.76
CA PRO A 603 2.14 -15.67 9.65
C PRO A 603 2.75 -15.06 10.93
N VAL A 604 1.98 -14.31 11.72
CA VAL A 604 2.43 -13.84 13.04
C VAL A 604 2.57 -15.02 14.00
N PHE A 605 1.60 -15.92 14.03
CA PHE A 605 1.68 -17.14 14.85
C PHE A 605 2.86 -18.03 14.43
N ALA A 606 3.18 -18.13 13.14
CA ALA A 606 4.34 -18.88 12.62
C ALA A 606 5.70 -18.34 13.13
N ARG A 607 5.75 -17.09 13.60
CA ARG A 607 6.93 -16.47 14.24
C ARG A 607 7.00 -16.74 15.74
N LYS A 608 6.00 -17.41 16.31
CA LYS A 608 5.90 -17.79 17.73
C LYS A 608 6.16 -16.60 18.68
N PRO A 609 5.37 -15.50 18.65
CA PRO A 609 5.54 -14.39 19.59
C PRO A 609 5.20 -14.70 21.06
N ALA A 610 4.35 -15.69 21.33
CA ALA A 610 3.97 -16.12 22.68
C ALA A 610 4.42 -17.57 22.93
N PRO A 611 4.77 -17.94 24.20
CA PRO A 611 5.24 -19.29 24.51
C PRO A 611 4.20 -20.36 24.22
N LEU A 612 2.93 -20.01 24.36
CA LEU A 612 1.80 -20.88 24.09
C LEU A 612 0.85 -20.21 23.10
N GLN A 613 0.46 -20.95 22.08
CA GLN A 613 -0.46 -20.50 21.04
C GLN A 613 -1.58 -21.50 20.86
N VAL A 614 -2.80 -20.98 20.71
CA VAL A 614 -4.03 -21.76 20.63
C VAL A 614 -4.84 -21.25 19.45
N SER A 615 -5.43 -22.14 18.65
CA SER A 615 -6.41 -21.74 17.62
C SER A 615 -7.82 -22.14 18.06
N TRP A 616 -8.79 -21.26 17.77
CA TRP A 616 -10.19 -21.49 18.07
C TRP A 616 -11.15 -20.82 17.07
N ILE A 617 -12.19 -21.58 16.73
CA ILE A 617 -13.49 -21.24 16.14
C ILE A 617 -13.58 -20.65 14.73
N GLY A 618 -12.67 -19.79 14.29
CA GLY A 618 -12.78 -19.13 12.97
C GLY A 618 -12.71 -20.10 11.79
N TYR A 619 -11.87 -21.14 11.92
CA TYR A 619 -11.63 -22.15 10.90
C TYR A 619 -11.87 -23.56 11.46
N PRO A 620 -12.70 -24.40 10.83
CA PRO A 620 -13.03 -25.74 11.32
C PRO A 620 -11.96 -26.80 10.93
N GLY A 621 -10.69 -26.53 11.22
CA GLY A 621 -9.58 -27.41 10.85
C GLY A 621 -8.26 -26.98 11.50
N THR A 622 -7.21 -27.77 11.29
CA THR A 622 -5.85 -27.45 11.72
C THR A 622 -5.34 -26.18 11.03
N THR A 623 -4.43 -25.46 11.67
CA THR A 623 -3.63 -24.40 11.03
C THR A 623 -2.44 -24.98 10.24
N GLY A 624 -2.08 -26.23 10.50
CA GLY A 624 -0.89 -26.88 9.96
C GLY A 624 0.43 -26.42 10.59
N LEU A 625 0.42 -25.32 11.34
CA LEU A 625 1.61 -24.73 11.96
C LEU A 625 2.10 -25.57 13.13
N GLN A 626 3.41 -25.73 13.25
CA GLN A 626 4.07 -26.29 14.43
C GLN A 626 4.07 -25.30 15.60
N ALA A 627 4.05 -24.00 15.31
CA ALA A 627 3.98 -22.93 16.30
C ALA A 627 2.63 -22.90 17.03
N MET A 628 1.58 -23.51 16.48
CA MET A 628 0.28 -23.61 17.12
C MET A 628 0.24 -24.85 18.01
N ASP A 629 0.19 -24.67 19.34
CA ASP A 629 0.34 -25.79 20.27
C ASP A 629 -0.98 -26.54 20.48
N TYR A 630 -2.10 -25.82 20.51
CA TYR A 630 -3.41 -26.37 20.84
C TYR A 630 -4.52 -25.89 19.91
N PHE A 631 -5.55 -26.71 19.74
CA PHE A 631 -6.79 -26.36 19.06
C PHE A 631 -7.97 -26.63 20.00
N LEU A 632 -8.84 -25.64 20.20
CA LEU A 632 -10.01 -25.74 21.05
C LEU A 632 -11.20 -26.32 20.27
N ALA A 633 -11.76 -27.42 20.80
CA ALA A 633 -12.93 -28.12 20.27
C ALA A 633 -13.82 -28.61 21.43
N ASP A 634 -14.71 -29.57 21.18
CA ASP A 634 -15.43 -30.34 22.20
C ASP A 634 -15.40 -31.83 21.89
N ARG A 635 -15.84 -32.64 22.86
CA ARG A 635 -15.77 -34.10 22.82
C ARG A 635 -16.63 -34.77 21.75
N TYR A 636 -17.66 -34.10 21.24
CA TYR A 636 -18.52 -34.64 20.18
C TYR A 636 -18.06 -34.17 18.81
N TYR A 637 -17.60 -32.92 18.74
CA TYR A 637 -17.04 -32.33 17.53
C TYR A 637 -15.71 -32.98 17.14
N SER A 638 -14.83 -33.17 18.11
CA SER A 638 -13.57 -33.90 17.96
C SER A 638 -13.44 -34.95 19.08
N PRO A 639 -13.98 -36.17 18.90
CA PRO A 639 -13.85 -37.23 19.89
C PRO A 639 -12.37 -37.61 20.15
N PRO A 640 -12.02 -38.06 21.38
CA PRO A 640 -10.67 -38.50 21.72
C PRO A 640 -10.11 -39.54 20.72
N GLY A 641 -8.91 -39.30 20.20
CA GLY A 641 -8.20 -40.23 19.31
C GLY A 641 -8.66 -40.27 17.85
N VAL A 642 -9.80 -39.68 17.50
CA VAL A 642 -10.38 -39.79 16.13
C VAL A 642 -9.68 -38.85 15.15
N PHE A 643 -9.43 -37.60 15.56
CA PHE A 643 -8.90 -36.55 14.69
C PHE A 643 -7.44 -36.20 14.95
N ASP A 644 -6.79 -36.85 15.91
CA ASP A 644 -5.44 -36.49 16.34
C ASP A 644 -4.39 -36.57 15.20
N SER A 645 -4.64 -37.40 14.17
CA SER A 645 -3.78 -37.50 12.98
C SER A 645 -4.05 -36.45 11.89
N GLN A 646 -5.08 -35.63 12.06
CA GLN A 646 -5.50 -34.57 11.13
C GLN A 646 -5.13 -33.17 11.64
N PHE A 647 -4.41 -33.07 12.76
CA PHE A 647 -4.03 -31.81 13.40
C PHE A 647 -2.53 -31.77 13.70
N SER A 648 -1.90 -30.62 13.44
CA SER A 648 -0.57 -30.32 14.00
C SER A 648 -0.69 -30.00 15.50
N GLU A 649 -1.78 -29.34 15.88
CA GLU A 649 -2.10 -28.95 17.25
C GLU A 649 -2.53 -30.13 18.13
N LYS A 650 -2.46 -29.94 19.45
CA LYS A 650 -3.08 -30.85 20.42
C LYS A 650 -4.51 -30.42 20.73
N LEU A 651 -5.44 -31.35 20.55
CA LEU A 651 -6.87 -31.10 20.70
C LEU A 651 -7.26 -31.00 22.18
N VAL A 652 -7.83 -29.85 22.55
CA VAL A 652 -8.35 -29.56 23.90
C VAL A 652 -9.86 -29.48 23.82
N ARG A 653 -10.54 -30.35 24.54
CA ARG A 653 -11.99 -30.56 24.43
C ARG A 653 -12.71 -29.84 25.57
N LEU A 654 -13.28 -28.69 25.25
CA LEU A 654 -14.14 -27.87 26.10
C LEU A 654 -15.51 -28.53 26.30
N PRO A 655 -16.35 -28.02 27.24
CA PRO A 655 -17.72 -28.49 27.41
C PRO A 655 -18.60 -28.38 26.15
N ALA A 656 -18.34 -27.38 25.29
CA ALA A 656 -18.90 -27.21 23.95
C ALA A 656 -17.95 -26.33 23.11
N SER A 657 -17.89 -26.54 21.79
CA SER A 657 -16.95 -25.82 20.91
C SER A 657 -17.32 -24.35 20.68
N ALA A 658 -18.60 -24.01 20.81
CA ALA A 658 -19.14 -22.69 20.53
C ALA A 658 -20.35 -22.38 21.41
N VAL A 659 -20.53 -21.10 21.73
CA VAL A 659 -21.74 -20.59 22.38
C VAL A 659 -22.88 -20.47 21.37
N PHE A 660 -24.12 -20.67 21.79
CA PHE A 660 -25.30 -20.28 21.03
C PHE A 660 -26.22 -19.45 21.92
N LEU A 661 -26.33 -18.16 21.61
CA LEU A 661 -27.32 -17.28 22.20
C LEU A 661 -28.52 -17.15 21.25
N PRO A 662 -29.70 -17.68 21.62
CA PRO A 662 -30.88 -17.56 20.79
C PRO A 662 -31.37 -16.11 20.75
N SER A 663 -31.99 -15.72 19.63
CA SER A 663 -32.62 -14.41 19.50
C SER A 663 -33.77 -14.26 20.51
N PRO A 664 -33.86 -13.14 21.25
CA PRO A 664 -35.00 -12.86 22.12
C PRO A 664 -36.32 -12.71 21.34
N ASP A 665 -36.23 -12.36 20.05
CA ASP A 665 -37.38 -12.17 19.16
C ASP A 665 -37.82 -13.47 18.47
N ALA A 666 -37.25 -14.61 18.86
CA ALA A 666 -37.64 -15.91 18.30
C ALA A 666 -39.11 -16.23 18.62
N PRO A 667 -39.94 -16.58 17.62
CA PRO A 667 -41.33 -16.91 17.88
C PRO A 667 -41.47 -18.19 18.71
N ASN A 668 -42.67 -18.40 19.28
CA ASN A 668 -43.00 -19.64 19.97
C ASN A 668 -42.89 -20.85 19.02
N VAL A 669 -42.56 -22.02 19.58
CA VAL A 669 -42.63 -23.28 18.82
C VAL A 669 -44.09 -23.56 18.47
N ASN A 670 -44.39 -23.80 17.19
CA ASN A 670 -45.72 -24.22 16.74
C ASN A 670 -45.86 -25.75 16.77
N PRO A 671 -47.09 -26.31 16.74
CA PRO A 671 -47.30 -27.74 16.52
C PRO A 671 -46.63 -28.24 15.23
N ALA A 672 -46.31 -29.54 15.16
CA ALA A 672 -45.71 -30.14 13.97
C ALA A 672 -46.61 -29.96 12.72
N PRO A 673 -46.13 -29.28 11.66
CA PRO A 673 -46.92 -29.04 10.45
C PRO A 673 -47.49 -30.29 9.79
N ALA A 674 -46.79 -31.42 9.87
CA ALA A 674 -47.25 -32.69 9.32
C ALA A 674 -48.58 -33.16 9.89
N ILE A 675 -48.93 -32.81 11.14
CA ILE A 675 -50.23 -33.13 11.75
C ILE A 675 -51.37 -32.48 10.98
N SER A 676 -51.23 -31.21 10.60
CA SER A 676 -52.28 -30.48 9.87
C SER A 676 -52.20 -30.69 8.36
N ASN A 677 -51.00 -30.85 7.82
CA ASN A 677 -50.76 -30.92 6.37
C ASN A 677 -51.01 -32.32 5.78
N GLY A 678 -50.90 -33.37 6.60
CA GLY A 678 -50.98 -34.77 6.15
C GLY A 678 -49.74 -35.26 5.40
N TYR A 679 -48.64 -34.49 5.38
CA TYR A 679 -47.37 -34.85 4.79
C TYR A 679 -46.22 -34.19 5.54
N ILE A 680 -45.04 -34.83 5.50
CA ILE A 680 -43.79 -34.29 6.08
C ILE A 680 -43.23 -33.20 5.18
N THR A 681 -42.77 -32.12 5.79
CA THR A 681 -41.99 -31.08 5.12
C THR A 681 -40.55 -31.09 5.62
N PHE A 682 -39.64 -31.47 4.72
CA PHE A 682 -38.20 -31.30 4.94
C PHE A 682 -37.80 -29.84 4.76
N GLY A 683 -36.73 -29.39 5.42
CA GLY A 683 -36.24 -28.03 5.28
C GLY A 683 -34.72 -27.92 5.25
N SER A 684 -34.16 -26.92 4.58
CA SER A 684 -32.78 -26.53 4.81
C SER A 684 -32.61 -25.02 4.69
N PHE A 685 -31.92 -24.46 5.68
CA PHE A 685 -31.69 -23.03 5.81
C PHE A 685 -30.20 -22.67 5.68
N ASN A 686 -29.40 -23.61 5.16
CA ASN A 686 -27.99 -23.41 4.91
C ASN A 686 -27.76 -22.40 3.76
N ARG A 687 -26.69 -21.61 3.88
CA ARG A 687 -26.26 -20.68 2.83
C ARG A 687 -26.01 -21.40 1.51
N ALA A 688 -26.27 -20.72 0.39
CA ALA A 688 -26.14 -21.27 -0.96
C ALA A 688 -24.77 -21.92 -1.26
N SER A 689 -23.68 -21.43 -0.66
CA SER A 689 -22.34 -21.99 -0.86
C SER A 689 -22.10 -23.37 -0.23
N LYS A 690 -23.02 -23.86 0.63
CA LYS A 690 -22.98 -25.23 1.16
C LYS A 690 -23.81 -26.23 0.33
N LEU A 691 -24.55 -25.75 -0.68
CA LEU A 691 -25.36 -26.59 -1.54
C LEU A 691 -24.57 -26.95 -2.80
N SER A 692 -24.30 -28.25 -2.97
CA SER A 692 -23.69 -28.82 -4.18
C SER A 692 -24.70 -29.71 -4.92
N LEU A 693 -24.28 -30.22 -6.09
CA LEU A 693 -25.06 -31.22 -6.80
C LEU A 693 -25.24 -32.49 -5.96
N ASP A 694 -24.22 -32.95 -5.23
CA ASP A 694 -24.28 -34.17 -4.40
C ASP A 694 -25.24 -34.02 -3.22
N VAL A 695 -25.28 -32.82 -2.60
CA VAL A 695 -26.25 -32.52 -1.55
C VAL A 695 -27.67 -32.61 -2.09
N ILE A 696 -27.93 -31.96 -3.23
CA ILE A 696 -29.27 -31.98 -3.86
C ILE A 696 -29.61 -33.39 -4.34
N GLU A 697 -28.66 -34.15 -4.87
CA GLU A 697 -28.85 -35.56 -5.25
C GLU A 697 -29.30 -36.39 -4.05
N ARG A 698 -28.62 -36.28 -2.91
CA ARG A 698 -28.94 -37.02 -1.68
C ARG A 698 -30.29 -36.63 -1.11
N TRP A 699 -30.59 -35.34 -1.02
CA TRP A 699 -31.90 -34.87 -0.58
C TRP A 699 -33.01 -35.32 -1.55
N SER A 700 -32.74 -35.31 -2.86
CA SER A 700 -33.69 -35.79 -3.86
C SER A 700 -33.93 -37.29 -3.75
N ALA A 701 -32.90 -38.09 -3.43
CA ALA A 701 -33.07 -39.51 -3.16
C ALA A 701 -34.03 -39.77 -1.98
N LEU A 702 -33.93 -38.97 -0.90
CA LEU A 702 -34.86 -39.05 0.22
C LEU A 702 -36.28 -38.62 -0.19
N LEU A 703 -36.41 -37.52 -0.94
CA LEU A 703 -37.71 -37.06 -1.45
C LEU A 703 -38.36 -38.08 -2.41
N ARG A 704 -37.59 -38.85 -3.18
CA ARG A 704 -38.14 -39.96 -3.98
C ARG A 704 -38.58 -41.12 -3.09
N ALA A 705 -37.86 -41.40 -2.02
CA ALA A 705 -38.21 -42.44 -1.06
C ALA A 705 -39.42 -42.09 -0.16
N VAL A 706 -39.75 -40.81 -0.03
CA VAL A 706 -40.92 -40.29 0.69
C VAL A 706 -41.75 -39.43 -0.28
N PRO A 707 -42.61 -40.03 -1.11
CA PRO A 707 -43.15 -39.40 -2.33
C PRO A 707 -44.02 -38.15 -2.08
N ASP A 708 -44.75 -38.11 -0.96
CA ASP A 708 -45.63 -36.98 -0.61
C ASP A 708 -44.90 -35.85 0.13
N ALA A 709 -43.63 -36.06 0.52
CA ALA A 709 -42.89 -35.06 1.28
C ALA A 709 -42.66 -33.79 0.46
N LYS A 710 -42.61 -32.64 1.11
CA LYS A 710 -42.22 -31.37 0.48
C LYS A 710 -40.88 -30.90 1.03
N MET A 711 -40.28 -29.92 0.37
CA MET A 711 -39.05 -29.31 0.82
C MET A 711 -39.12 -27.78 0.80
N VAL A 712 -38.70 -27.17 1.90
CA VAL A 712 -38.51 -25.72 2.03
C VAL A 712 -37.01 -25.40 2.06
N LEU A 713 -36.58 -24.50 1.18
CA LEU A 713 -35.22 -23.96 1.22
C LEU A 713 -35.28 -22.47 1.54
N GLY A 714 -34.59 -22.03 2.58
CA GLY A 714 -34.54 -20.63 2.99
C GLY A 714 -33.13 -20.04 2.94
N GLY A 715 -33.04 -18.71 2.95
CA GLY A 715 -31.76 -17.99 2.91
C GLY A 715 -31.16 -17.88 1.50
N MET A 716 -31.99 -17.93 0.46
CA MET A 716 -31.50 -17.75 -0.92
C MET A 716 -31.09 -16.30 -1.17
N PRO A 717 -29.90 -16.03 -1.75
CA PRO A 717 -29.45 -14.66 -2.02
C PRO A 717 -30.38 -13.90 -2.98
N ASN A 718 -30.89 -14.60 -4.00
CA ASN A 718 -31.74 -14.02 -5.04
C ASN A 718 -32.52 -15.12 -5.78
N HIS A 719 -33.47 -14.71 -6.62
CA HIS A 719 -34.28 -15.63 -7.42
C HIS A 719 -33.46 -16.45 -8.42
N GLN A 720 -32.39 -15.89 -9.00
CA GLN A 720 -31.51 -16.61 -9.93
C GLN A 720 -30.86 -17.84 -9.26
N THR A 721 -30.47 -17.70 -8.00
CA THR A 721 -29.91 -18.81 -7.21
C THR A 721 -30.98 -19.88 -6.97
N SER A 722 -32.21 -19.47 -6.63
CA SER A 722 -33.35 -20.38 -6.47
C SER A 722 -33.64 -21.15 -7.76
N ASP A 723 -33.66 -20.47 -8.92
CA ASP A 723 -33.95 -21.09 -10.21
C ASP A 723 -32.88 -22.13 -10.60
N ARG A 724 -31.61 -21.84 -10.30
CA ARG A 724 -30.52 -22.80 -10.47
C ARG A 724 -30.73 -24.07 -9.63
N PHE A 725 -31.07 -23.92 -8.36
CA PHE A 725 -31.32 -25.08 -7.50
C PHE A 725 -32.59 -25.85 -7.91
N ARG A 726 -33.65 -25.15 -8.35
CA ARG A 726 -34.82 -25.80 -8.98
C ARG A 726 -34.40 -26.63 -10.19
N ALA A 727 -33.49 -26.14 -11.03
CA ALA A 727 -32.99 -26.89 -12.17
C ALA A 727 -32.21 -28.16 -11.74
N TRP A 728 -31.42 -28.09 -10.67
CA TRP A 728 -30.72 -29.24 -10.10
C TRP A 728 -31.70 -30.28 -9.56
N PHE A 729 -32.67 -29.89 -8.74
CA PHE A 729 -33.72 -30.81 -8.25
C PHE A 729 -34.55 -31.42 -9.39
N LYS A 730 -34.86 -30.64 -10.44
CA LYS A 730 -35.56 -31.14 -11.63
C LYS A 730 -34.75 -32.22 -12.35
N ARG A 731 -33.42 -32.05 -12.45
CA ARG A 731 -32.51 -33.08 -13.01
C ARG A 731 -32.58 -34.39 -12.22
N GLU A 732 -32.76 -34.29 -10.91
CA GLU A 732 -32.94 -35.42 -10.00
C GLU A 732 -34.41 -35.93 -9.96
N GLY A 733 -35.30 -35.45 -10.84
CA GLY A 733 -36.68 -35.94 -10.95
C GLY A 733 -37.64 -35.42 -9.87
N ILE A 734 -37.30 -34.34 -9.17
CA ILE A 734 -38.19 -33.72 -8.17
C ILE A 734 -39.05 -32.64 -8.83
N ALA A 735 -40.37 -32.76 -8.70
CA ALA A 735 -41.32 -31.82 -9.27
C ALA A 735 -41.28 -30.45 -8.56
N ALA A 736 -41.44 -29.36 -9.32
CA ALA A 736 -41.32 -28.00 -8.81
C ALA A 736 -42.35 -27.65 -7.71
N ASN A 737 -43.53 -28.29 -7.73
CA ASN A 737 -44.59 -28.10 -6.72
C ASN A 737 -44.24 -28.73 -5.34
N ARG A 738 -43.19 -29.57 -5.27
CA ARG A 738 -42.66 -30.09 -4.01
C ARG A 738 -41.63 -29.15 -3.35
N LEU A 739 -41.26 -28.06 -4.02
CA LEU A 739 -40.14 -27.18 -3.62
C LEU A 739 -40.58 -25.74 -3.42
N THR A 740 -40.39 -25.22 -2.21
CA THR A 740 -40.61 -23.82 -1.87
C THR A 740 -39.27 -23.17 -1.51
N PHE A 741 -39.00 -21.99 -2.09
CA PHE A 741 -37.77 -21.25 -1.86
C PHE A 741 -38.09 -19.88 -1.27
N PHE A 742 -37.38 -19.49 -0.21
CA PHE A 742 -37.44 -18.17 0.41
C PHE A 742 -36.10 -17.46 0.30
N THR A 743 -36.15 -16.19 -0.08
CA THR A 743 -34.96 -15.33 -0.10
C THR A 743 -34.58 -14.89 1.32
N PHE A 744 -33.41 -14.25 1.45
CA PHE A 744 -32.99 -13.63 2.70
C PHE A 744 -34.08 -12.68 3.25
N THR A 745 -34.31 -12.72 4.56
CA THR A 745 -35.28 -11.89 5.28
C THR A 745 -34.72 -11.52 6.67
N ASN A 746 -35.43 -10.70 7.43
CA ASN A 746 -35.05 -10.36 8.80
C ASN A 746 -35.03 -11.60 9.72
N SER A 747 -34.38 -11.49 10.89
CA SER A 747 -34.18 -12.64 11.79
C SER A 747 -35.49 -13.25 12.30
N GLN A 748 -36.52 -12.43 12.55
CA GLN A 748 -37.80 -12.91 13.08
C GLN A 748 -38.54 -13.76 12.05
N ASP A 749 -38.67 -13.25 10.82
CA ASP A 749 -39.31 -13.95 9.71
C ASP A 749 -38.51 -15.21 9.34
N TYR A 750 -37.18 -15.12 9.33
CA TYR A 750 -36.31 -16.27 9.10
C TYR A 750 -36.55 -17.40 10.12
N LEU A 751 -36.66 -17.07 11.41
CA LEU A 751 -36.96 -18.07 12.43
C LEU A 751 -38.39 -18.61 12.27
N ALA A 752 -39.35 -17.77 11.90
CA ALA A 752 -40.73 -18.19 11.62
C ALA A 752 -40.84 -19.16 10.43
N LEU A 753 -39.92 -19.15 9.45
CA LEU A 753 -39.92 -20.15 8.36
C LEU A 753 -39.80 -21.59 8.87
N HIS A 754 -39.24 -21.82 10.06
CA HIS A 754 -39.16 -23.14 10.69
C HIS A 754 -40.55 -23.67 11.11
N HIS A 755 -41.56 -22.81 11.19
CA HIS A 755 -42.95 -23.23 11.39
C HIS A 755 -43.52 -23.98 10.19
N LEU A 756 -42.85 -23.95 9.03
CA LEU A 756 -43.25 -24.70 7.83
C LEU A 756 -42.56 -26.06 7.73
N VAL A 757 -41.65 -26.40 8.64
CA VAL A 757 -40.73 -27.52 8.52
C VAL A 757 -40.89 -28.49 9.70
N ASP A 758 -40.96 -29.78 9.39
CA ASP A 758 -41.00 -30.86 10.37
C ASP A 758 -39.58 -31.35 10.71
N VAL A 759 -38.72 -31.51 9.70
CA VAL A 759 -37.35 -32.01 9.86
C VAL A 759 -36.39 -31.23 8.95
N CYS A 760 -35.31 -30.71 9.51
CA CYS A 760 -34.25 -30.11 8.72
C CYS A 760 -33.31 -31.18 8.14
N LEU A 761 -32.86 -30.98 6.91
CA LEU A 761 -31.80 -31.76 6.27
C LEU A 761 -30.52 -30.94 6.26
N ASP A 762 -29.46 -31.53 6.79
CA ASP A 762 -28.15 -30.92 6.83
C ASP A 762 -27.39 -31.06 5.49
N THR A 763 -26.38 -30.22 5.30
CA THR A 763 -25.46 -30.27 4.15
C THR A 763 -24.22 -31.10 4.47
N PHE A 764 -23.54 -31.60 3.45
CA PHE A 764 -22.26 -32.34 3.55
C PHE A 764 -21.40 -32.02 2.31
N PRO A 765 -20.05 -32.09 2.39
CA PRO A 765 -19.22 -32.52 3.51
C PRO A 765 -19.06 -31.44 4.58
N TYR A 766 -19.65 -30.26 4.36
CA TYR A 766 -19.64 -29.14 5.29
C TYR A 766 -21.04 -28.95 5.89
N ASN A 767 -21.21 -29.25 7.18
CA ASN A 767 -22.49 -29.19 7.88
C ASN A 767 -22.93 -27.77 8.23
N GLY A 768 -24.21 -27.63 8.57
CA GLY A 768 -24.80 -26.52 9.30
C GLY A 768 -24.27 -26.42 10.73
N GLY A 769 -24.20 -25.18 11.22
CA GLY A 769 -23.83 -24.88 12.61
C GLY A 769 -24.93 -24.05 13.26
N THR A 770 -24.83 -22.72 13.12
CA THR A 770 -25.87 -21.79 13.59
C THR A 770 -27.25 -22.08 13.03
N THR A 771 -27.34 -22.53 11.78
CA THR A 771 -28.61 -22.93 11.14
C THR A 771 -29.25 -24.14 11.83
N THR A 772 -28.44 -25.13 12.21
CA THR A 772 -28.87 -26.31 12.99
C THR A 772 -29.32 -25.90 14.39
N LEU A 773 -28.58 -25.01 15.06
CA LEU A 773 -28.95 -24.47 16.37
C LEU A 773 -30.27 -23.67 16.32
N HIS A 774 -30.49 -22.86 15.29
CA HIS A 774 -31.76 -22.17 15.06
C HIS A 774 -32.92 -23.15 14.83
N ALA A 775 -32.70 -24.20 14.04
CA ALA A 775 -33.71 -25.22 13.80
C ALA A 775 -34.14 -25.90 15.11
N LEU A 776 -33.17 -26.34 15.92
CA LEU A 776 -33.44 -26.94 17.24
C LEU A 776 -34.13 -25.95 18.19
N TRP A 777 -33.72 -24.68 18.19
CA TRP A 777 -34.38 -23.63 18.97
C TRP A 777 -35.83 -23.40 18.54
N MET A 778 -36.15 -23.63 17.27
CA MET A 778 -37.51 -23.57 16.74
C MET A 778 -38.27 -24.91 16.81
N GLY A 779 -37.73 -25.90 17.52
CA GLY A 779 -38.37 -27.21 17.69
C GLY A 779 -38.25 -28.14 16.47
N VAL A 780 -37.35 -27.86 15.53
CA VAL A 780 -37.16 -28.67 14.32
C VAL A 780 -35.91 -29.54 14.48
N PRO A 781 -36.03 -30.89 14.58
CA PRO A 781 -34.87 -31.76 14.58
C PRO A 781 -34.15 -31.71 13.22
N THR A 782 -32.84 -31.98 13.22
CA THR A 782 -32.02 -31.96 12.00
C THR A 782 -31.41 -33.33 11.74
N LEU A 783 -31.74 -33.94 10.60
CA LEU A 783 -31.08 -35.13 10.09
C LEU A 783 -29.75 -34.72 9.42
N THR A 784 -28.65 -35.19 9.98
CA THR A 784 -27.29 -34.89 9.52
C THR A 784 -26.53 -36.16 9.17
N MET A 785 -25.43 -36.04 8.44
CA MET A 785 -24.56 -37.15 8.05
C MET A 785 -23.13 -36.83 8.46
N MET A 786 -22.45 -37.79 9.09
CA MET A 786 -21.07 -37.63 9.53
C MET A 786 -20.09 -37.66 8.37
N GLY A 787 -19.21 -36.66 8.32
CA GLY A 787 -18.06 -36.61 7.42
C GLY A 787 -16.76 -37.07 8.10
N PRO A 788 -15.71 -37.35 7.28
CA PRO A 788 -14.40 -37.80 7.74
C PRO A 788 -13.50 -36.65 8.27
N THR A 789 -13.95 -35.40 8.18
CA THR A 789 -13.25 -34.18 8.61
C THR A 789 -14.12 -33.37 9.57
N LEU A 790 -13.52 -32.47 10.36
CA LEU A 790 -14.26 -31.63 11.32
C LEU A 790 -15.48 -30.90 10.74
N PRO A 791 -15.42 -30.22 9.57
CA PRO A 791 -16.55 -29.49 9.01
C PRO A 791 -17.79 -30.36 8.78
N GLY A 792 -17.60 -31.66 8.54
CA GLY A 792 -18.67 -32.64 8.38
C GLY A 792 -19.18 -33.24 9.68
N ARG A 793 -18.85 -32.66 10.83
CA ARG A 793 -19.27 -33.15 12.15
C ARG A 793 -19.99 -32.12 13.00
N VAL A 794 -20.09 -30.88 12.55
CA VAL A 794 -20.72 -29.80 13.32
C VAL A 794 -22.17 -30.18 13.65
N GLY A 795 -22.92 -30.67 12.66
CA GLY A 795 -24.32 -31.09 12.86
C GLY A 795 -24.43 -32.24 13.87
N ALA A 796 -23.59 -33.27 13.70
CA ALA A 796 -23.55 -34.43 14.60
C ALA A 796 -23.20 -34.04 16.05
N ALA A 797 -22.24 -33.13 16.24
CA ALA A 797 -21.86 -32.64 17.55
C ALA A 797 -23.02 -31.91 18.26
N ILE A 798 -23.72 -31.05 17.52
CA ILE A 798 -24.91 -30.36 18.02
C ILE A 798 -26.00 -31.37 18.40
N CYS A 799 -26.29 -32.36 17.54
CA CYS A 799 -27.28 -33.41 17.82
C CYS A 799 -26.92 -34.21 19.08
N HIS A 800 -25.65 -34.56 19.29
CA HIS A 800 -25.22 -35.22 20.52
C HIS A 800 -25.43 -34.37 21.78
N HIS A 801 -25.21 -33.05 21.71
CA HIS A 801 -25.42 -32.15 22.84
C HIS A 801 -26.87 -32.10 23.33
N VAL A 802 -27.84 -32.42 22.47
CA VAL A 802 -29.28 -32.42 22.79
C VAL A 802 -29.92 -33.81 22.78
N GLY A 803 -29.11 -34.86 22.68
CA GLY A 803 -29.57 -36.25 22.76
C GLY A 803 -30.33 -36.75 21.52
N LEU A 804 -29.88 -36.38 20.33
CA LEU A 804 -30.46 -36.77 19.03
C LEU A 804 -29.52 -37.67 18.21
N ALA A 805 -28.95 -38.71 18.81
CA ALA A 805 -28.01 -39.59 18.12
C ALA A 805 -28.68 -40.36 16.95
N GLU A 806 -29.97 -40.62 17.06
CA GLU A 806 -30.81 -41.25 16.04
C GLU A 806 -31.01 -40.39 14.79
N PHE A 807 -30.72 -39.08 14.85
CA PHE A 807 -30.73 -38.16 13.71
C PHE A 807 -29.36 -38.00 13.03
N ILE A 808 -28.37 -38.81 13.41
CA ILE A 808 -27.01 -38.76 12.86
C ILE A 808 -26.80 -39.99 11.98
N ALA A 809 -26.75 -39.80 10.66
CA ALA A 809 -26.47 -40.85 9.70
C ALA A 809 -24.96 -41.14 9.58
N ASP A 810 -24.60 -42.41 9.54
CA ASP A 810 -23.21 -42.84 9.36
C ASP A 810 -22.74 -42.70 7.91
N ASP A 811 -23.66 -42.91 6.97
CA ASP A 811 -23.38 -42.83 5.54
C ASP A 811 -24.61 -42.43 4.71
N LYS A 812 -24.42 -42.46 3.40
CA LYS A 812 -25.39 -42.10 2.36
C LYS A 812 -26.67 -42.96 2.43
N GLU A 813 -26.57 -44.25 2.70
CA GLU A 813 -27.71 -45.18 2.73
C GLU A 813 -28.43 -45.13 4.08
N ASP A 814 -27.67 -45.00 5.16
CA ASP A 814 -28.22 -44.78 6.50
C ASP A 814 -29.01 -43.46 6.56
N PHE A 815 -28.55 -42.41 5.87
CA PHE A 815 -29.28 -41.14 5.75
C PHE A 815 -30.69 -41.32 5.16
N ILE A 816 -30.82 -42.15 4.12
CA ILE A 816 -32.13 -42.44 3.52
C ILE A 816 -32.98 -43.30 4.45
N THR A 817 -32.37 -44.31 5.07
CA THR A 817 -33.05 -45.23 6.00
C THR A 817 -33.63 -44.48 7.19
N LYS A 818 -32.82 -43.68 7.88
CA LYS A 818 -33.24 -42.83 8.99
C LYS A 818 -34.25 -41.78 8.55
N GLY A 819 -34.04 -41.13 7.41
CA GLY A 819 -34.98 -40.16 6.86
C GLY A 819 -36.38 -40.74 6.63
N LYS A 820 -36.48 -41.99 6.14
CA LYS A 820 -37.77 -42.68 5.98
C LYS A 820 -38.40 -43.06 7.31
N GLN A 821 -37.60 -43.55 8.26
CA GLN A 821 -38.10 -43.92 9.60
C GLN A 821 -38.67 -42.70 10.31
N ILE A 822 -37.92 -41.59 10.31
CA ILE A 822 -38.34 -40.30 10.88
C ILE A 822 -39.63 -39.83 10.19
N ALA A 823 -39.67 -39.82 8.86
CA ALA A 823 -40.85 -39.37 8.12
C ALA A 823 -42.09 -40.27 8.32
N GLY A 824 -41.91 -41.51 8.77
CA GLY A 824 -42.98 -42.45 9.06
C GLY A 824 -43.62 -42.28 10.44
N ASP A 825 -42.99 -41.54 11.36
CA ASP A 825 -43.45 -41.36 12.74
C ASP A 825 -43.70 -39.87 13.06
N ILE A 826 -44.80 -39.34 12.53
CA ILE A 826 -45.21 -37.94 12.74
C ILE A 826 -45.46 -37.63 14.21
N VAL A 827 -45.93 -38.60 15.01
CA VAL A 827 -46.22 -38.41 16.43
C VAL A 827 -44.91 -38.21 17.20
N ALA A 828 -43.89 -39.05 16.96
CA ALA A 828 -42.58 -38.88 17.57
C ALA A 828 -41.94 -37.52 17.21
N ILE A 829 -42.08 -37.06 15.97
CA ILE A 829 -41.61 -35.71 15.56
C ILE A 829 -42.36 -34.62 16.34
N ALA A 830 -43.68 -34.75 16.49
CA ALA A 830 -44.50 -33.77 17.17
C ALA A 830 -44.17 -33.66 18.65
N ASP A 831 -43.99 -34.80 19.34
CA ASP A 831 -43.57 -34.84 20.73
C ASP A 831 -42.18 -34.21 20.89
N LEU A 832 -41.22 -34.66 20.07
CA LEU A 832 -39.85 -34.15 20.10
C LEU A 832 -39.80 -32.62 19.89
N ARG A 833 -40.58 -32.10 18.95
CA ARG A 833 -40.66 -30.66 18.66
C ARG A 833 -40.96 -29.81 19.89
N THR A 834 -41.81 -30.30 20.79
CA THR A 834 -42.18 -29.57 22.02
C THR A 834 -41.05 -29.50 23.04
N GLU A 835 -40.11 -30.44 23.01
CA GLU A 835 -39.04 -30.57 24.01
C GLU A 835 -37.70 -29.95 23.56
N LEU A 836 -37.44 -29.87 22.25
CA LEU A 836 -36.13 -29.53 21.70
C LEU A 836 -35.59 -28.17 22.16
N ARG A 837 -36.45 -27.15 22.26
CA ARG A 837 -36.02 -25.83 22.74
C ARG A 837 -35.48 -25.90 24.16
N ASP A 838 -36.14 -26.64 25.04
CA ASP A 838 -35.72 -26.82 26.43
C ASP A 838 -34.47 -27.71 26.52
N ARG A 839 -34.37 -28.77 25.72
CA ARG A 839 -33.14 -29.59 25.63
C ARG A 839 -31.94 -28.75 25.22
N LEU A 840 -32.09 -27.89 24.20
CA LEU A 840 -31.01 -27.00 23.74
C LEU A 840 -30.63 -25.96 24.80
N LYS A 841 -31.61 -25.33 25.46
CA LYS A 841 -31.39 -24.36 26.55
C LYS A 841 -30.52 -24.93 27.68
N HIS A 842 -30.70 -26.20 28.03
CA HIS A 842 -29.92 -26.88 29.07
C HIS A 842 -28.61 -27.51 28.57
N SER A 843 -28.32 -27.45 27.28
CA SER A 843 -27.05 -27.90 26.73
C SER A 843 -25.90 -26.96 27.10
N ALA A 844 -24.66 -27.45 27.05
CA ALA A 844 -23.47 -26.64 27.30
C ALA A 844 -23.30 -25.50 26.28
N ALA A 845 -23.79 -25.68 25.04
CA ALA A 845 -23.70 -24.66 24.00
C ALA A 845 -24.51 -23.39 24.35
N CYS A 846 -25.62 -23.50 25.07
CA CYS A 846 -26.42 -22.35 25.53
C CYS A 846 -25.98 -21.78 26.89
N GLN A 847 -24.83 -22.21 27.42
CA GLN A 847 -24.35 -21.78 28.74
C GLN A 847 -22.96 -21.12 28.64
N PRO A 848 -22.89 -19.82 28.30
CA PRO A 848 -21.64 -19.09 28.16
C PRO A 848 -20.70 -19.22 29.37
N ALA A 849 -21.26 -19.16 30.58
CA ALA A 849 -20.50 -19.31 31.84
C ALA A 849 -19.78 -20.66 31.95
N VAL A 850 -20.40 -21.76 31.48
CA VAL A 850 -19.81 -23.11 31.51
C VAL A 850 -18.64 -23.21 30.53
N ILE A 851 -18.79 -22.63 29.34
CA ILE A 851 -17.72 -22.60 28.33
C ILE A 851 -16.57 -21.71 28.81
N ALA A 852 -16.85 -20.53 29.37
CA ALA A 852 -15.84 -19.63 29.92
C ALA A 852 -15.05 -20.27 31.07
N ALA A 853 -15.73 -20.92 32.01
CA ALA A 853 -15.06 -21.66 33.10
C ALA A 853 -14.21 -22.82 32.57
N GLY A 854 -14.70 -23.53 31.55
CA GLY A 854 -13.94 -24.59 30.87
C GLY A 854 -12.69 -24.04 30.17
N LEU A 855 -12.80 -22.90 29.49
CA LEU A 855 -11.70 -22.23 28.81
C LEU A 855 -10.65 -21.72 29.80
N GLU A 856 -11.06 -21.08 30.91
CA GLU A 856 -10.13 -20.66 31.97
C GLU A 856 -9.37 -21.87 32.57
N SER A 857 -10.08 -22.97 32.83
CA SER A 857 -9.48 -24.22 33.31
C SER A 857 -8.47 -24.79 32.31
N ALA A 858 -8.83 -24.83 31.02
CA ALA A 858 -7.94 -25.27 29.95
C ALA A 858 -6.67 -24.43 29.88
N MET A 859 -6.79 -23.10 29.87
CA MET A 859 -5.65 -22.17 29.87
C MET A 859 -4.75 -22.40 31.08
N ARG A 860 -5.32 -22.64 32.26
CA ARG A 860 -4.53 -22.95 33.46
C ARG A 860 -3.77 -24.28 33.35
N VAL A 861 -4.40 -25.34 32.82
CA VAL A 861 -3.74 -26.64 32.60
C VAL A 861 -2.60 -26.50 31.59
N ILE A 862 -2.86 -25.82 30.47
CA ILE A 862 -1.87 -25.53 29.43
C ILE A 862 -0.65 -24.80 30.03
N TRP A 863 -0.92 -23.74 30.81
CA TRP A 863 0.12 -22.95 31.46
C TRP A 863 0.95 -23.75 32.47
N ARG A 864 0.30 -24.54 33.34
CA ARG A 864 0.97 -25.41 34.32
C ARG A 864 1.91 -26.41 33.64
N ASN A 865 1.47 -27.02 32.53
CA ASN A 865 2.28 -27.94 31.76
C ASN A 865 3.52 -27.27 31.18
N TRP A 866 3.38 -26.06 30.62
CA TRP A 866 4.52 -25.29 30.11
C TRP A 866 5.51 -24.91 31.22
N CYS A 867 5.02 -24.44 32.38
CA CYS A 867 5.86 -24.15 33.54
C CYS A 867 6.67 -25.39 33.99
N ALA A 868 6.02 -26.55 34.00
CA ALA A 868 6.65 -27.84 34.33
C ALA A 868 7.57 -28.40 33.22
N GLY A 869 7.62 -27.76 32.04
CA GLY A 869 8.43 -28.24 30.91
C GLY A 869 7.84 -29.46 30.19
N TYR A 870 6.56 -29.75 30.38
CA TYR A 870 5.89 -30.84 29.68
C TYR A 870 5.51 -30.44 28.25
N PRO A 871 5.62 -31.36 27.28
CA PRO A 871 5.15 -31.11 25.92
C PRO A 871 3.63 -30.99 25.88
N ALA A 872 3.11 -30.30 24.86
CA ALA A 872 1.68 -30.23 24.63
C ALA A 872 1.07 -31.63 24.45
N LYS A 873 -0.11 -31.85 25.05
CA LYS A 873 -0.88 -33.11 24.97
C LYS A 873 -2.36 -32.80 24.83
N ALA A 874 -3.08 -33.66 24.13
CA ALA A 874 -4.53 -33.57 24.01
C ALA A 874 -5.20 -33.97 25.34
N PHE A 875 -6.27 -33.29 25.73
CA PHE A 875 -7.02 -33.61 26.96
C PHE A 875 -8.48 -33.15 26.90
N ASN A 876 -9.29 -33.68 27.82
CA ASN A 876 -10.66 -33.23 28.06
C ASN A 876 -10.69 -32.30 29.26
N VAL A 877 -11.38 -31.16 29.15
CA VAL A 877 -11.59 -30.29 30.30
C VAL A 877 -12.66 -30.90 31.20
N ALA A 878 -12.33 -31.14 32.47
CA ALA A 878 -13.29 -31.64 33.45
C ALA A 878 -14.46 -30.66 33.61
N LYS A 879 -15.69 -31.18 33.78
CA LYS A 879 -16.86 -30.34 34.08
C LYS A 879 -16.61 -29.57 35.38
N PRO A 880 -16.97 -28.28 35.47
CA PRO A 880 -16.92 -27.54 36.73
C PRO A 880 -17.72 -28.30 37.81
N GLY A 881 -17.06 -28.71 38.89
CA GLY A 881 -17.66 -29.50 39.98
C GLY A 881 -17.08 -30.90 40.18
N ASN A 882 -16.29 -31.43 39.25
CA ASN A 882 -15.54 -32.69 39.42
C ASN A 882 -14.03 -32.39 39.36
N ILE A 883 -13.47 -31.90 40.48
CA ILE A 883 -12.01 -31.83 40.65
C ILE A 883 -11.60 -33.17 41.27
N GLY A 884 -11.41 -34.17 40.42
CA GLY A 884 -10.78 -35.43 40.74
C GLY A 884 -9.88 -35.80 39.57
N CYS A 885 -8.58 -35.96 39.83
CA CYS A 885 -7.64 -36.48 38.84
C CYS A 885 -8.09 -37.87 38.39
N GLU A 886 -8.37 -38.03 37.10
CA GLU A 886 -8.20 -39.29 36.36
C GLU A 886 -7.52 -39.01 35.02
#